data_AF-A0A9C7SI44-F1
#
_entry.id   AF-A0A9C7SI44-F1
#
_cell.length_a   1.000
_cell.length_b   1.000
_cell.length_c   1.000
_cell.angle_alpha   90.00
_cell.angle_beta   90.00
_cell.angle_gamma   90.00
#
_symmetry.space_group_name_H-M   'P 1'
#
loop_
_entity.id
_entity.type
_entity.pdbx_description
1 polymer ?
#
loop_
_entity_poly.entity_id
_entity_poly.type
_entity_poly.pdbx_seq_one_letter_code
_entity_poly.pdbx_strand_id
1 'polypeptide(L)'
;MESFAKETLPSNLDQEMRQSYLDYAMSVIVGRALPDVRDGLKPVHRRVLYAMHELNNDWNKPFKKSARVVGDVIGKYHPHGDTAVYDTIVRMAQPFSMRHMLVDGQGNFGSVDGDSPAAMRYTEIRLSKIAHELLADLDRETVDFGPNYDETETQPLVMPTRVPNLLVNGSAGIAVGMATTIPPHNLREVVNACLAMIEDEDIGLEGLMEHISGPDFPTGGIINGATGILQAYKTGRGRIHVRAKVDIEPIGKHGDRNALIISELPYTVNKARLLEKMAVLVRDKKITSISDLRDESDKDGMRAVIELKRGEVPEVVLNNLYQMTSMQLVIGINMVALVNNQPRLFSLREMLEEFIRHRREVVTRRTIFDLRKARDRAHLLEGLAIALNNIDPIIALIKAAANPAEAKVQLQAKDWEAGVVARMLERASSKMSRPDGLPENVGMLNGKYRLSEKQAQAILDLRLHRLTGLEQEKIITEYEQVLDRIAELLEILNNFERLMEIITQELIEIRDKYADDRRTEIVQSYEDLTDEDLIAEEDMVVTISHSGYAKAQPLEDYSAQRRGGRGKSATKVKEEDFVETMFVANTHDTILCFSTVGKVYWKKVFMLPQAGRMARGRPLNNLLPLEEGEQITAVLPIREYEENKYVFMAMADGLVKKTPLVDFSRPRSSGIRAVDLEGDRRLIGVGITDGNKDILLFSNSGKAVRFDETTVRAMGRTARGVRGIKMAEGDAVISLIIVDPEKDSA
;
A
#
# COMPACT_ATOMS: atom_id res chain seq x y z
N MET A 1 -9.19 26.26 64.61
CA MET A 1 -9.67 26.14 63.22
C MET A 1 -9.38 27.46 62.54
N GLU A 2 -8.26 27.56 61.83
CA GLU A 2 -8.04 28.65 60.88
C GLU A 2 -8.18 28.04 59.49
N SER A 3 -9.26 28.42 58.79
CA SER A 3 -9.45 28.04 57.40
C SER A 3 -8.45 28.81 56.55
N PHE A 4 -7.40 28.14 56.09
CA PHE A 4 -6.58 28.64 55.00
C PHE A 4 -7.48 28.73 53.77
N ALA A 5 -7.94 29.94 53.45
CA ALA A 5 -8.61 30.21 52.20
C ALA A 5 -7.62 29.89 51.07
N LYS A 6 -7.94 28.87 50.26
CA LYS A 6 -7.25 28.64 48.99
C LYS A 6 -7.63 29.79 48.07
N GLU A 7 -6.83 30.86 48.08
CA GLU A 7 -6.85 31.85 47.01
C GLU A 7 -6.54 31.11 45.69
N THR A 8 -7.57 30.89 44.87
CA THR A 8 -7.38 30.42 43.50
C THR A 8 -6.88 31.61 42.69
N LEU A 9 -5.56 31.71 42.52
CA LEU A 9 -4.97 32.64 41.57
C LEU A 9 -5.56 32.33 40.17
N PRO A 10 -6.06 33.33 39.44
CA PRO A 10 -6.61 33.11 38.10
C PRO A 10 -5.52 32.56 37.18
N SER A 11 -5.78 31.41 36.57
CA SER A 11 -4.89 30.77 35.59
C SER A 11 -4.70 31.69 34.39
N ASN A 12 -3.44 31.87 33.96
CA ASN A 12 -3.15 32.62 32.73
C ASN A 12 -3.72 31.88 31.53
N LEU A 13 -4.63 32.54 30.78
CA LEU A 13 -5.33 31.93 29.64
C LEU A 13 -4.38 31.38 28.57
N ASP A 14 -3.28 32.07 28.25
CA ASP A 14 -2.32 31.60 27.24
C ASP A 14 -1.61 30.32 27.71
N GLN A 15 -1.24 30.25 28.99
CA GLN A 15 -0.62 29.07 29.57
C GLN A 15 -1.60 27.90 29.63
N GLU A 16 -2.83 28.15 30.08
CA GLU A 16 -3.88 27.12 30.19
C GLU A 16 -4.26 26.55 28.82
N MET A 17 -4.41 27.40 27.80
CA MET A 17 -4.70 26.93 26.43
C MET A 17 -3.57 26.07 25.87
N ARG A 18 -2.30 26.45 26.09
CA ARG A 18 -1.15 25.65 25.64
C ARG A 18 -1.10 24.30 26.33
N GLN A 19 -1.27 24.28 27.65
CA GLN A 19 -1.23 23.05 28.45
C GLN A 19 -2.38 22.12 28.05
N SER A 20 -3.62 22.62 28.05
CA SER A 20 -4.80 21.86 27.65
C SER A 20 -4.69 21.29 26.23
N TYR A 21 -4.18 22.08 25.27
CA TYR A 21 -3.97 21.60 23.90
C TYR A 21 -2.88 20.53 23.82
N LEU A 22 -1.77 20.69 24.52
CA LEU A 22 -0.67 19.71 24.55
C LEU A 22 -1.11 18.40 25.19
N ASP A 23 -1.83 18.45 26.31
CA ASP A 23 -2.33 17.25 27.00
C ASP A 23 -3.32 16.48 26.12
N TYR A 24 -4.24 17.19 25.45
CA TYR A 24 -5.14 16.58 24.48
C TYR A 24 -4.38 15.98 23.29
N ALA A 25 -3.43 16.73 22.71
CA ALA A 25 -2.64 16.25 21.58
C ALA A 25 -1.85 14.99 21.93
N MET A 26 -1.19 14.95 23.09
CA MET A 26 -0.42 13.80 23.53
C MET A 26 -1.32 12.58 23.82
N SER A 27 -2.47 12.80 24.46
CA SER A 27 -3.47 11.75 24.68
C SER A 27 -3.97 11.14 23.35
N VAL A 28 -4.20 11.96 22.32
CA VAL A 28 -4.62 11.47 20.99
C VAL A 28 -3.50 10.71 20.28
N ILE A 29 -2.27 11.21 20.33
CA ILE A 29 -1.10 10.59 19.68
C ILE A 29 -0.82 9.20 20.28
N VAL A 30 -0.68 9.12 21.60
CA VAL A 30 -0.25 7.90 22.29
C VAL A 30 -1.42 6.97 22.60
N GLY A 31 -2.55 7.53 23.03
CA GLY A 31 -3.68 6.77 23.56
C GLY A 31 -4.74 6.37 22.53
N ARG A 32 -4.63 6.81 21.26
CA ARG A 32 -5.71 6.60 20.28
C ARG A 32 -5.26 6.27 18.86
N ALA A 33 -4.48 7.15 18.23
CA ALA A 33 -4.38 7.18 16.78
C ALA A 33 -3.31 6.25 16.18
N LEU A 34 -2.15 6.14 16.83
CA LEU A 34 -0.99 5.40 16.33
C LEU A 34 -0.90 3.99 16.95
N PRO A 35 -0.45 2.98 16.19
CA PRO A 35 -0.15 1.65 16.73
C PRO A 35 1.21 1.64 17.46
N ASP A 36 1.41 0.67 18.35
CA ASP A 36 2.75 0.35 18.89
C ASP A 36 3.52 -0.52 17.89
N VAL A 37 4.82 -0.28 17.73
CA VAL A 37 5.66 -1.01 16.78
C VAL A 37 5.78 -2.50 17.12
N ARG A 38 5.68 -2.85 18.40
CA ARG A 38 5.92 -4.21 18.91
C ARG A 38 4.78 -5.19 18.59
N ASP A 39 3.53 -4.74 18.70
CA ASP A 39 2.34 -5.57 18.48
C ASP A 39 1.46 -5.12 17.29
N GLY A 40 1.69 -3.92 16.77
CA GLY A 40 0.91 -3.33 15.68
C GLY A 40 -0.51 -2.95 16.05
N LEU A 41 -0.87 -2.95 17.34
CA LEU A 41 -2.22 -2.69 17.81
C LEU A 41 -2.35 -1.27 18.35
N LYS A 42 -3.50 -0.65 18.04
CA LYS A 42 -3.95 0.54 18.79
C LYS A 42 -4.59 0.12 20.13
N PRO A 43 -4.67 1.01 21.12
CA PRO A 43 -5.23 0.67 22.43
C PRO A 43 -6.62 0.03 22.40
N VAL A 44 -7.53 0.49 21.52
CA VAL A 44 -8.87 -0.10 21.38
C VAL A 44 -8.82 -1.57 20.93
N HIS A 45 -7.96 -1.92 19.97
CA HIS A 45 -7.80 -3.31 19.52
C HIS A 45 -7.27 -4.19 20.66
N ARG A 46 -6.24 -3.71 21.38
CA ARG A 46 -5.62 -4.42 22.49
C ARG A 46 -6.64 -4.74 23.59
N ARG A 47 -7.46 -3.75 23.97
CA ARG A 47 -8.52 -3.90 24.97
C ARG A 47 -9.63 -4.85 24.53
N VAL A 48 -10.02 -4.80 23.25
CA VAL A 48 -11.01 -5.75 22.70
C VAL A 48 -10.49 -7.18 22.76
N LEU A 49 -9.27 -7.44 22.27
CA LEU A 49 -8.68 -8.77 22.28
C LEU A 49 -8.47 -9.29 23.71
N TYR A 50 -8.01 -8.43 24.62
CA TYR A 50 -7.84 -8.76 26.04
C TYR A 50 -9.17 -9.08 26.74
N ALA A 51 -10.22 -8.27 26.54
CA ALA A 51 -11.54 -8.58 27.09
C ALA A 51 -12.12 -9.89 26.53
N MET A 52 -11.89 -10.19 25.25
CA MET A 52 -12.30 -11.47 24.66
C MET A 52 -11.52 -12.66 25.26
N HIS A 53 -10.24 -12.47 25.58
CA HIS A 53 -9.41 -13.45 26.29
C HIS A 53 -9.94 -13.72 27.70
N GLU A 54 -10.19 -12.67 28.49
CA GLU A 54 -10.74 -12.77 29.84
C GLU A 54 -12.12 -13.45 29.85
N LEU A 55 -12.95 -13.16 28.84
CA LEU A 55 -14.25 -13.81 28.63
C LEU A 55 -14.15 -15.26 28.12
N ASN A 56 -12.95 -15.80 27.96
CA ASN A 56 -12.68 -17.15 27.49
C ASN A 56 -13.38 -17.44 26.16
N ASN A 57 -13.34 -16.48 25.22
CA ASN A 57 -14.03 -16.52 23.93
C ASN A 57 -13.14 -17.05 22.80
N ASP A 58 -12.62 -18.25 23.01
CA ASP A 58 -11.64 -18.91 22.14
C ASP A 58 -12.23 -19.39 20.81
N TRP A 59 -11.36 -19.65 19.83
CA TRP A 59 -11.74 -20.05 18.48
C TRP A 59 -12.46 -21.40 18.41
N ASN A 60 -12.23 -22.29 19.38
CA ASN A 60 -12.81 -23.63 19.45
C ASN A 60 -14.08 -23.68 20.32
N LYS A 61 -14.56 -22.53 20.79
CA LYS A 61 -15.78 -22.40 21.60
C LYS A 61 -16.95 -21.85 20.76
N PRO A 62 -18.20 -21.99 21.24
CA PRO A 62 -19.36 -21.37 20.59
C PRO A 62 -19.23 -19.85 20.52
N PHE A 63 -19.79 -19.25 19.48
CA PHE A 63 -19.84 -17.80 19.34
C PHE A 63 -20.59 -17.13 20.49
N LYS A 64 -20.22 -15.88 20.80
CA LYS A 64 -20.91 -15.04 21.81
C LYS A 64 -21.44 -13.77 21.16
N LYS A 65 -22.58 -13.27 21.65
CA LYS A 65 -23.17 -12.00 21.18
C LYS A 65 -22.18 -10.85 21.28
N SER A 66 -22.02 -10.09 20.20
CA SER A 66 -21.10 -8.93 20.16
C SER A 66 -21.44 -7.90 21.23
N ALA A 67 -22.73 -7.65 21.50
CA ALA A 67 -23.19 -6.74 22.56
C ALA A 67 -22.58 -7.05 23.95
N ARG A 68 -22.37 -8.33 24.29
CA ARG A 68 -21.76 -8.73 25.57
C ARG A 68 -20.29 -8.31 25.63
N VAL A 69 -19.55 -8.55 24.55
CA VAL A 69 -18.12 -8.19 24.47
C VAL A 69 -17.96 -6.67 24.48
N VAL A 70 -18.76 -5.95 23.70
CA VAL A 70 -18.77 -4.48 23.69
C VAL A 70 -19.04 -3.92 25.08
N GLY A 71 -20.05 -4.45 25.79
CA GLY A 71 -20.37 -4.03 27.16
C GLY A 71 -19.23 -4.25 28.14
N ASP A 72 -18.54 -5.39 28.07
CA ASP A 72 -17.39 -5.70 28.96
C ASP A 72 -16.19 -4.79 28.66
N VAL A 73 -15.89 -4.53 27.39
CA VAL A 73 -14.82 -3.62 26.98
C VAL A 73 -15.08 -2.20 27.49
N ILE A 74 -16.30 -1.68 27.36
CA ILE A 74 -16.64 -0.34 27.82
C ILE A 74 -16.64 -0.26 29.34
N GLY A 75 -17.20 -1.27 29.99
CA GLY A 75 -17.36 -1.31 31.45
C GLY A 75 -16.03 -1.41 32.20
N LYS A 76 -14.99 -2.01 31.61
CA LYS A 76 -13.71 -2.25 32.31
C LYS A 76 -12.52 -1.50 31.75
N TYR A 77 -12.40 -1.34 30.42
CA TYR A 77 -11.12 -0.96 29.80
C TYR A 77 -11.21 0.28 28.90
N HIS A 78 -12.34 0.54 28.25
CA HIS A 78 -12.47 1.59 27.23
C HIS A 78 -13.71 2.45 27.49
N PRO A 79 -13.64 3.46 28.40
CA PRO A 79 -14.77 4.29 28.83
C PRO A 79 -15.13 5.34 27.76
N HIS A 80 -15.33 4.89 26.54
CA HIS A 80 -15.73 5.69 25.38
C HIS A 80 -16.93 5.01 24.70
N GLY A 81 -17.59 5.72 23.78
CA GLY A 81 -18.83 5.27 23.16
C GLY A 81 -18.74 3.87 22.54
N ASP A 82 -19.85 3.14 22.65
CA ASP A 82 -20.03 1.77 22.15
C ASP A 82 -19.77 1.60 20.66
N THR A 83 -20.12 2.61 19.88
CA THR A 83 -19.97 2.65 18.42
C THR A 83 -18.51 2.45 18.01
N ALA A 84 -17.57 3.14 18.66
CA ALA A 84 -16.14 3.03 18.33
C ALA A 84 -15.59 1.62 18.58
N VAL A 85 -16.04 0.98 19.67
CA VAL A 85 -15.65 -0.41 20.00
C VAL A 85 -16.26 -1.38 19.00
N TYR A 86 -17.55 -1.22 18.69
CA TYR A 86 -18.23 -2.10 17.75
C TYR A 86 -17.69 -1.99 16.33
N ASP A 87 -17.45 -0.77 15.83
CA ASP A 87 -16.84 -0.55 14.51
C ASP A 87 -15.43 -1.16 14.42
N THR A 88 -14.66 -1.09 15.52
CA THR A 88 -13.35 -1.75 15.62
C THR A 88 -13.49 -3.27 15.51
N ILE A 89 -14.44 -3.87 16.23
CA ILE A 89 -14.73 -5.31 16.15
C ILE A 89 -15.16 -5.70 14.73
N VAL A 90 -16.05 -4.92 14.13
CA VAL A 90 -16.54 -5.17 12.78
C VAL A 90 -15.40 -5.17 11.79
N ARG A 91 -14.51 -4.18 11.85
CA ARG A 91 -13.33 -4.09 10.99
C ARG A 91 -12.40 -5.29 11.15
N MET A 92 -12.21 -5.79 12.38
CA MET A 92 -11.40 -6.98 12.65
C MET A 92 -12.02 -8.30 12.17
N ALA A 93 -13.32 -8.30 11.86
CA ALA A 93 -14.09 -9.43 11.35
C ALA A 93 -14.41 -9.33 9.84
N GLN A 94 -13.97 -8.26 9.16
CA GLN A 94 -14.19 -8.06 7.73
C GLN A 94 -13.02 -8.63 6.91
N PRO A 95 -13.25 -9.65 6.05
CA PRO A 95 -12.18 -10.29 5.27
C PRO A 95 -11.57 -9.39 4.20
N PHE A 96 -12.29 -8.35 3.77
CA PHE A 96 -11.82 -7.35 2.83
C PHE A 96 -11.12 -6.15 3.50
N SER A 97 -11.16 -6.04 4.84
CA SER A 97 -10.49 -4.96 5.57
C SER A 97 -9.19 -5.38 6.25
N MET A 98 -9.01 -6.65 6.60
CA MET A 98 -7.78 -7.16 7.23
C MET A 98 -7.22 -8.31 6.42
N ARG A 99 -5.89 -8.32 6.27
CA ARG A 99 -5.19 -9.40 5.56
C ARG A 99 -5.28 -10.72 6.30
N HIS A 100 -5.22 -10.67 7.64
CA HIS A 100 -5.54 -11.77 8.55
C HIS A 100 -6.50 -11.28 9.64
N MET A 101 -7.75 -11.79 9.61
CA MET A 101 -8.77 -11.41 10.59
C MET A 101 -8.40 -11.84 12.01
N LEU A 102 -8.59 -10.94 12.97
CA LEU A 102 -8.34 -11.20 14.40
C LEU A 102 -9.63 -11.63 15.14
N VAL A 103 -10.79 -11.34 14.56
CA VAL A 103 -12.09 -11.75 15.09
C VAL A 103 -12.78 -12.64 14.06
N ASP A 104 -13.22 -13.82 14.50
CA ASP A 104 -14.08 -14.70 13.73
C ASP A 104 -15.54 -14.32 14.05
N GLY A 105 -16.27 -13.89 13.03
CA GLY A 105 -17.62 -13.33 13.16
C GLY A 105 -18.66 -14.12 12.40
N GLN A 106 -19.84 -14.27 12.99
CA GLN A 106 -21.04 -14.81 12.36
C GLN A 106 -22.15 -13.74 12.33
N GLY A 107 -22.69 -13.48 11.13
CA GLY A 107 -23.71 -12.47 10.88
C GLY A 107 -23.32 -11.51 9.76
N ASN A 108 -24.08 -10.42 9.61
CA ASN A 108 -23.77 -9.38 8.63
C ASN A 108 -22.76 -8.37 9.21
N PHE A 109 -21.53 -8.41 8.72
CA PHE A 109 -20.43 -7.49 9.07
C PHE A 109 -20.20 -6.40 8.00
N GLY A 110 -21.17 -6.18 7.11
CA GLY A 110 -21.04 -5.27 5.98
C GLY A 110 -20.37 -5.92 4.76
N SER A 111 -20.26 -5.16 3.69
CA SER A 111 -19.80 -5.62 2.37
C SER A 111 -18.85 -4.60 1.73
N VAL A 112 -18.18 -5.00 0.64
CA VAL A 112 -17.37 -4.09 -0.20
C VAL A 112 -18.24 -3.02 -0.88
N ASP A 113 -19.56 -3.21 -0.94
CA ASP A 113 -20.55 -2.23 -1.39
C ASP A 113 -20.76 -1.07 -0.41
N GLY A 114 -20.21 -1.17 0.80
CA GLY A 114 -20.35 -0.17 1.86
C GLY A 114 -21.63 -0.32 2.65
N ASP A 115 -22.29 -1.47 2.57
CA ASP A 115 -23.37 -1.80 3.48
C ASP A 115 -22.85 -1.76 4.91
N SER A 116 -23.60 -1.10 5.78
CA SER A 116 -23.28 -1.07 7.21
C SER A 116 -23.47 -2.47 7.82
N PRO A 117 -22.67 -2.84 8.83
CA PRO A 117 -22.89 -4.07 9.58
C PRO A 117 -24.27 -4.06 10.25
N ALA A 118 -24.82 -5.24 10.52
CA ALA A 118 -26.00 -5.34 11.38
C ALA A 118 -25.67 -4.84 12.80
N ALA A 119 -26.71 -4.47 13.56
CA ALA A 119 -26.53 -4.05 14.94
C ALA A 119 -25.91 -5.16 15.81
N MET A 120 -25.10 -4.78 16.81
CA MET A 120 -24.35 -5.68 17.72
C MET A 120 -25.17 -6.73 18.50
N ARG A 121 -26.51 -6.61 18.48
CA ARG A 121 -27.45 -7.59 19.05
C ARG A 121 -27.65 -8.82 18.17
N TYR A 122 -27.38 -8.70 16.87
CA TYR A 122 -27.57 -9.78 15.90
C TYR A 122 -26.27 -10.53 15.60
N THR A 123 -25.14 -9.83 15.61
CA THR A 123 -23.83 -10.42 15.34
C THR A 123 -23.30 -11.21 16.53
N GLU A 124 -22.54 -12.26 16.21
CA GLU A 124 -21.85 -13.09 17.17
C GLU A 124 -20.38 -13.21 16.77
N ILE A 125 -19.48 -13.24 17.77
CA ILE A 125 -18.04 -13.20 17.54
C ILE A 125 -17.30 -14.13 18.51
N ARG A 126 -16.10 -14.54 18.10
CA ARG A 126 -15.06 -15.18 18.91
C ARG A 126 -13.68 -14.80 18.38
N LEU A 127 -12.64 -15.11 19.16
CA LEU A 127 -11.27 -14.90 18.69
C LEU A 127 -10.98 -15.81 17.49
N SER A 128 -10.27 -15.29 16.49
CA SER A 128 -9.75 -16.14 15.41
C SER A 128 -8.60 -17.01 15.93
N LYS A 129 -8.23 -18.06 15.17
CA LYS A 129 -7.09 -18.92 15.52
C LYS A 129 -5.79 -18.11 15.65
N ILE A 130 -5.50 -17.24 14.68
CA ILE A 130 -4.26 -16.43 14.68
C ILE A 130 -4.23 -15.41 15.81
N ALA A 131 -5.40 -14.91 16.26
CA ALA A 131 -5.46 -13.98 17.40
C ALA A 131 -4.94 -14.60 18.70
N HIS A 132 -4.99 -15.92 18.86
CA HIS A 132 -4.39 -16.59 20.02
C HIS A 132 -2.87 -16.46 20.03
N GLU A 133 -2.22 -16.37 18.87
CA GLU A 133 -0.77 -16.20 18.77
C GLU A 133 -0.33 -14.77 19.16
N LEU A 134 -1.25 -13.80 19.14
CA LEU A 134 -1.01 -12.45 19.67
C LEU A 134 -1.06 -12.44 21.21
N LEU A 135 -1.89 -13.30 21.80
CA LEU A 135 -2.20 -13.36 23.24
C LEU A 135 -1.43 -14.46 24.00
N ALA A 136 -0.63 -15.26 23.29
CA ALA A 136 0.03 -16.43 23.86
C ALA A 136 0.97 -16.07 25.02
N ASP A 137 0.97 -16.89 26.07
CA ASP A 137 1.83 -16.74 27.26
C ASP A 137 1.61 -15.44 28.06
N LEU A 138 0.44 -14.80 27.95
CA LEU A 138 0.11 -13.58 28.69
C LEU A 138 0.07 -13.79 30.22
N ASP A 139 -0.31 -15.00 30.66
CA ASP A 139 -0.37 -15.44 32.06
C ASP A 139 1.01 -15.72 32.68
N ARG A 140 2.10 -15.60 31.90
CA ARG A 140 3.47 -15.90 32.31
C ARG A 140 4.34 -14.66 32.56
N GLU A 141 3.72 -13.54 32.94
CA GLU A 141 4.42 -12.26 33.25
C GLU A 141 5.32 -11.76 32.09
N THR A 142 4.93 -12.05 30.85
CA THR A 142 5.73 -11.81 29.63
C THR A 142 5.72 -10.37 29.15
N VAL A 143 4.77 -9.57 29.63
CA VAL A 143 4.62 -8.14 29.32
C VAL A 143 4.20 -7.38 30.58
N ASP A 144 4.38 -6.07 30.55
CA ASP A 144 3.96 -5.21 31.65
C ASP A 144 2.46 -4.94 31.61
N PHE A 145 1.86 -4.95 32.79
CA PHE A 145 0.47 -4.59 33.02
C PHE A 145 0.42 -3.19 33.63
N GLY A 146 -0.55 -2.39 33.18
CA GLY A 146 -0.89 -1.10 33.76
C GLY A 146 -2.32 -1.10 34.29
N PRO A 147 -2.68 -0.15 35.16
CA PRO A 147 -4.06 0.01 35.60
C PRO A 147 -4.97 0.38 34.41
N ASN A 148 -6.25 0.03 34.53
CA ASN A 148 -7.30 0.61 33.70
C ASN A 148 -7.57 2.08 34.11
N TYR A 149 -8.64 2.68 33.57
CA TYR A 149 -8.89 4.11 33.74
C TYR A 149 -9.33 4.54 35.16
N ASP A 150 -9.83 3.60 35.98
CA ASP A 150 -10.25 3.84 37.37
C ASP A 150 -9.40 3.06 38.39
N GLU A 151 -8.31 2.44 37.94
CA GLU A 151 -7.35 1.68 38.75
C GLU A 151 -7.94 0.46 39.49
N THR A 152 -9.12 -0.03 39.08
CA THR A 152 -9.75 -1.22 39.67
C THR A 152 -9.36 -2.53 38.97
N GLU A 153 -8.94 -2.44 37.70
CA GLU A 153 -8.54 -3.57 36.88
C GLU A 153 -7.12 -3.35 36.31
N THR A 154 -6.51 -4.41 35.80
CA THR A 154 -5.23 -4.32 35.07
C THR A 154 -5.37 -4.76 33.62
N GLN A 155 -4.54 -4.21 32.75
CA GLN A 155 -4.50 -4.53 31.32
C GLN A 155 -3.06 -4.55 30.80
N PRO A 156 -2.74 -5.38 29.79
CA PRO A 156 -1.42 -5.38 29.19
C PRO A 156 -1.14 -4.09 28.42
N LEU A 157 0.06 -3.55 28.58
CA LEU A 157 0.50 -2.36 27.85
C LEU A 157 0.85 -2.68 26.39
N VAL A 158 1.37 -3.89 26.14
CA VAL A 158 1.63 -4.50 24.83
C VAL A 158 1.31 -5.99 24.86
N MET A 159 1.10 -6.59 23.69
CA MET A 159 0.83 -8.03 23.60
C MET A 159 2.13 -8.84 23.39
N PRO A 160 2.28 -10.04 23.99
CA PRO A 160 3.42 -10.95 23.78
C PRO A 160 3.40 -11.66 22.40
N THR A 161 3.04 -10.92 21.36
CA THR A 161 2.70 -11.47 20.04
C THR A 161 3.83 -12.30 19.44
N ARG A 162 3.47 -13.44 18.82
CA ARG A 162 4.34 -14.27 17.98
C ARG A 162 4.30 -13.86 16.50
N VAL A 163 3.37 -12.98 16.12
CA VAL A 163 3.13 -12.55 14.74
C VAL A 163 3.59 -11.09 14.57
N PRO A 164 4.35 -10.76 13.51
CA PRO A 164 4.73 -9.38 13.17
C PRO A 164 3.53 -8.59 12.61
N ASN A 165 2.50 -8.44 13.43
CA ASN A 165 1.15 -8.03 13.04
C ASN A 165 1.09 -6.60 12.45
N LEU A 166 2.00 -5.69 12.85
CA LEU A 166 2.06 -4.35 12.28
C LEU A 166 2.30 -4.37 10.77
N LEU A 167 3.23 -5.20 10.29
CA LEU A 167 3.51 -5.35 8.86
C LEU A 167 2.46 -6.21 8.17
N VAL A 168 2.03 -7.30 8.82
CA VAL A 168 1.07 -8.26 8.25
C VAL A 168 -0.28 -7.61 7.98
N ASN A 169 -0.87 -6.93 8.96
CA ASN A 169 -2.19 -6.31 8.83
C ASN A 169 -2.14 -4.81 8.51
N GLY A 170 -1.02 -4.16 8.76
CA GLY A 170 -0.91 -2.72 8.58
C GLY A 170 -1.69 -1.92 9.62
N SER A 171 -1.68 -0.60 9.46
CA SER A 171 -2.49 0.32 10.26
C SER A 171 -2.63 1.66 9.55
N ALA A 172 -3.78 2.30 9.73
CA ALA A 172 -4.00 3.67 9.27
C ALA A 172 -4.59 4.50 10.40
N GLY A 173 -4.10 5.73 10.58
CA GLY A 173 -4.55 6.61 11.65
C GLY A 173 -4.09 8.05 11.45
N ILE A 174 -4.92 8.99 11.88
CA ILE A 174 -4.62 10.42 11.87
C ILE A 174 -4.61 10.89 13.32
N ALA A 175 -3.50 11.48 13.75
CA ALA A 175 -3.31 12.04 15.07
C ALA A 175 -3.22 13.58 14.99
N VAL A 176 -2.86 14.24 16.08
CA VAL A 176 -2.58 15.68 16.06
C VAL A 176 -1.18 15.90 15.48
N GLY A 177 -1.09 16.58 14.34
CA GLY A 177 0.17 16.95 13.69
C GLY A 177 0.88 15.82 12.93
N MET A 178 0.32 14.61 12.89
CA MET A 178 0.92 13.46 12.21
C MET A 178 -0.14 12.44 11.75
N ALA A 179 0.24 11.56 10.85
CA ALA A 179 -0.58 10.45 10.38
C ALA A 179 0.29 9.20 10.19
N THR A 180 -0.34 8.04 10.07
CA THR A 180 0.29 6.77 9.73
C THR A 180 -0.55 6.04 8.69
N THR A 181 0.13 5.38 7.75
CA THR A 181 -0.46 4.52 6.73
C THR A 181 0.58 3.45 6.38
N ILE A 182 0.46 2.32 7.06
CA ILE A 182 1.30 1.13 6.87
C ILE A 182 0.41 0.11 6.14
N PRO A 183 0.75 -0.26 4.89
CA PRO A 183 -0.05 -1.24 4.16
C PRO A 183 0.21 -2.66 4.69
N PRO A 184 -0.75 -3.58 4.53
CA PRO A 184 -0.57 -5.00 4.88
C PRO A 184 0.46 -5.68 3.98
N HIS A 185 1.04 -6.78 4.46
CA HIS A 185 2.04 -7.59 3.77
C HIS A 185 1.69 -9.08 3.93
N ASN A 186 2.23 -9.91 3.04
CA ASN A 186 2.06 -11.35 3.12
C ASN A 186 2.81 -11.93 4.35
N LEU A 187 2.13 -12.74 5.16
CA LEU A 187 2.71 -13.30 6.39
C LEU A 187 3.94 -14.17 6.12
N ARG A 188 3.92 -14.99 5.05
CA ARG A 188 5.04 -15.86 4.68
C ARG A 188 6.29 -15.04 4.41
N GLU A 189 6.14 -13.99 3.61
CA GLU A 189 7.23 -13.08 3.24
C GLU A 189 7.80 -12.35 4.45
N VAL A 190 6.94 -11.79 5.32
CA VAL A 190 7.41 -11.07 6.51
C VAL A 190 8.15 -11.99 7.47
N VAL A 191 7.63 -13.21 7.71
CA VAL A 191 8.31 -14.17 8.58
C VAL A 191 9.63 -14.64 7.96
N ASN A 192 9.68 -14.90 6.65
CA ASN A 192 10.93 -15.25 5.98
C ASN A 192 11.98 -14.13 6.07
N ALA A 193 11.58 -12.86 5.98
CA ALA A 193 12.49 -11.75 6.20
C ALA A 193 12.96 -11.63 7.65
N CYS A 194 12.10 -11.93 8.64
CA CYS A 194 12.55 -12.05 10.03
C CYS A 194 13.59 -13.16 10.17
N LEU A 195 13.36 -14.34 9.58
CA LEU A 195 14.29 -15.47 9.63
C LEU A 195 15.64 -15.12 8.97
N ALA A 196 15.61 -14.50 7.79
CA ALA A 196 16.81 -14.05 7.10
C ALA A 196 17.61 -13.03 7.92
N MET A 197 16.94 -12.12 8.62
CA MET A 197 17.60 -11.13 9.50
C MET A 197 18.12 -11.72 10.82
N ILE A 198 17.60 -12.87 11.24
CA ILE A 198 18.17 -13.64 12.37
C ILE A 198 19.43 -14.38 11.93
N GLU A 199 19.45 -14.89 10.70
CA GLU A 199 20.60 -15.59 10.13
C GLU A 199 21.74 -14.63 9.76
N ASP A 200 21.41 -13.46 9.20
CA ASP A 200 22.33 -12.38 8.85
C ASP A 200 21.85 -11.04 9.44
N GLU A 201 22.42 -10.63 10.57
CA GLU A 201 22.08 -9.36 11.22
C GLU A 201 22.43 -8.13 10.35
N ASP A 202 23.35 -8.27 9.39
CA ASP A 202 23.80 -7.18 8.52
C ASP A 202 22.99 -7.10 7.20
N ILE A 203 22.02 -8.00 6.98
CA ILE A 203 21.24 -8.08 5.74
C ILE A 203 20.71 -6.71 5.29
N GLY A 204 21.14 -6.29 4.10
CA GLY A 204 20.74 -5.02 3.51
C GLY A 204 19.27 -5.00 3.08
N LEU A 205 18.77 -3.81 2.72
CA LEU A 205 17.42 -3.66 2.18
C LEU A 205 17.19 -4.54 0.93
N GLU A 206 18.18 -4.65 0.05
CA GLU A 206 18.10 -5.48 -1.15
C GLU A 206 17.85 -6.96 -0.81
N GLY A 207 18.62 -7.51 0.14
CA GLY A 207 18.40 -8.88 0.63
C GLY A 207 17.04 -9.07 1.33
N LEU A 208 16.60 -8.10 2.14
CA LEU A 208 15.25 -8.15 2.73
C LEU A 208 14.15 -8.16 1.66
N MET A 209 14.34 -7.44 0.54
CA MET A 209 13.38 -7.39 -0.56
C MET A 209 13.37 -8.64 -1.45
N GLU A 210 14.38 -9.51 -1.35
CA GLU A 210 14.31 -10.87 -1.92
C GLU A 210 13.26 -11.73 -1.20
N HIS A 211 13.01 -11.43 0.09
CA HIS A 211 12.01 -12.13 0.91
C HIS A 211 10.66 -11.40 0.97
N ILE A 212 10.63 -10.07 0.94
CA ILE A 212 9.41 -9.23 0.91
C ILE A 212 9.33 -8.49 -0.41
N SER A 213 8.45 -8.96 -1.29
CA SER A 213 8.27 -8.36 -2.62
C SER A 213 7.58 -6.98 -2.55
N GLY A 214 6.68 -6.81 -1.59
CA GLY A 214 5.87 -5.59 -1.48
C GLY A 214 4.63 -5.78 -0.59
N PRO A 215 3.77 -4.75 -0.49
CA PRO A 215 2.47 -4.87 0.16
C PRO A 215 1.59 -5.98 -0.45
N ASP A 216 0.71 -6.57 0.35
CA ASP A 216 -0.26 -7.60 -0.07
C ASP A 216 -1.64 -7.27 0.51
N PHE A 217 -2.55 -6.82 -0.35
CA PHE A 217 -3.86 -6.32 0.05
C PHE A 217 -4.89 -7.45 0.14
N PRO A 218 -5.83 -7.39 1.11
CA PRO A 218 -6.88 -8.41 1.24
C PRO A 218 -7.79 -8.51 -0.01
N THR A 219 -7.93 -7.41 -0.77
CA THR A 219 -8.75 -7.32 -1.99
C THR A 219 -8.00 -7.62 -3.28
N GLY A 220 -6.71 -7.99 -3.22
CA GLY A 220 -5.89 -8.21 -4.41
C GLY A 220 -5.50 -6.91 -5.11
N GLY A 221 -5.74 -6.85 -6.42
CA GLY A 221 -5.39 -5.74 -7.30
C GLY A 221 -3.96 -5.80 -7.82
N ILE A 222 -3.58 -4.78 -8.59
CA ILE A 222 -2.28 -4.68 -9.25
C ILE A 222 -1.55 -3.45 -8.73
N ILE A 223 -0.38 -3.62 -8.13
CA ILE A 223 0.55 -2.52 -7.87
C ILE A 223 1.29 -2.23 -9.18
N ASN A 224 1.06 -1.05 -9.75
CA ASN A 224 1.75 -0.58 -10.93
C ASN A 224 3.01 0.21 -10.52
N GLY A 225 4.18 -0.36 -10.76
CA GLY A 225 5.49 0.22 -10.45
C GLY A 225 5.99 -0.09 -9.03
N ALA A 226 7.22 -0.60 -8.93
CA ALA A 226 7.85 -0.98 -7.65
C ALA A 226 8.69 0.13 -6.99
N THR A 227 9.04 1.21 -7.71
CA THR A 227 9.95 2.27 -7.21
C THR A 227 9.45 2.91 -5.91
N GLY A 228 8.14 3.09 -5.79
CA GLY A 228 7.51 3.64 -4.59
C GLY A 228 7.61 2.74 -3.35
N ILE A 229 7.64 1.41 -3.56
CA ILE A 229 7.83 0.42 -2.50
C ILE A 229 9.26 0.54 -1.95
N LEU A 230 10.26 0.54 -2.83
CA LEU A 230 11.67 0.67 -2.45
C LEU A 230 11.91 1.95 -1.63
N GLN A 231 11.36 3.08 -2.08
CA GLN A 231 11.46 4.34 -1.36
C GLN A 231 10.81 4.25 0.04
N ALA A 232 9.63 3.64 0.13
CA ALA A 232 8.92 3.44 1.39
C ALA A 232 9.70 2.57 2.36
N TYR A 233 10.26 1.45 1.91
CA TYR A 233 11.01 0.55 2.77
C TYR A 233 12.34 1.15 3.23
N LYS A 234 12.99 1.96 2.38
CA LYS A 234 14.23 2.66 2.73
C LYS A 234 14.03 3.80 3.73
N THR A 235 12.96 4.58 3.57
CA THR A 235 12.80 5.87 4.27
C THR A 235 11.60 5.97 5.20
N GLY A 236 10.71 4.97 5.18
CA GLY A 236 9.40 5.00 5.81
C GLY A 236 8.33 5.75 5.04
N ARG A 237 8.65 6.36 3.89
CA ARG A 237 7.70 7.13 3.05
C ARG A 237 7.80 6.78 1.58
N GLY A 238 6.66 6.59 0.94
CA GLY A 238 6.59 6.33 -0.50
C GLY A 238 5.18 6.45 -1.03
N ARG A 239 5.02 6.32 -2.34
CA ARG A 239 3.71 6.34 -3.00
C ARG A 239 3.65 5.19 -3.98
N ILE A 240 2.58 4.41 -3.91
CA ILE A 240 2.33 3.31 -4.85
C ILE A 240 1.00 3.55 -5.56
N HIS A 241 0.93 3.10 -6.82
CA HIS A 241 -0.28 3.16 -7.63
C HIS A 241 -0.91 1.77 -7.63
N VAL A 242 -2.17 1.67 -7.23
CA VAL A 242 -2.91 0.40 -7.18
C VAL A 242 -4.06 0.46 -8.17
N ARG A 243 -4.09 -0.48 -9.10
CA ARG A 243 -5.11 -0.66 -10.14
C ARG A 243 -6.06 -1.82 -9.80
N ALA A 244 -7.30 -1.70 -10.24
CA ALA A 244 -8.26 -2.79 -10.32
C ALA A 244 -7.77 -3.84 -11.32
N LYS A 245 -8.06 -5.11 -11.03
CA LYS A 245 -7.83 -6.20 -11.97
C LYS A 245 -9.01 -6.29 -12.93
N VAL A 246 -8.72 -6.23 -14.22
CA VAL A 246 -9.73 -6.13 -15.27
C VAL A 246 -9.37 -7.06 -16.42
N ASP A 247 -10.34 -7.90 -16.80
CA ASP A 247 -10.25 -8.74 -17.99
C ASP A 247 -11.14 -8.17 -19.10
N ILE A 248 -10.74 -8.38 -20.35
CA ILE A 248 -11.49 -7.96 -21.54
C ILE A 248 -12.19 -9.20 -22.13
N GLU A 249 -13.51 -9.19 -22.16
CA GLU A 249 -14.32 -10.30 -22.68
C GLU A 249 -15.07 -9.87 -23.96
N PRO A 250 -14.98 -10.64 -25.07
CA PRO A 250 -15.81 -10.40 -26.24
C PRO A 250 -17.27 -10.81 -25.96
N ILE A 251 -18.21 -9.93 -26.31
CA ILE A 251 -19.65 -10.10 -26.09
C ILE A 251 -20.46 -9.81 -27.37
N GLY A 252 -21.76 -10.14 -27.35
CA GLY A 252 -22.66 -9.91 -28.48
C GLY A 252 -22.70 -11.07 -29.50
N LYS A 253 -23.36 -10.85 -30.63
CA LYS A 253 -23.52 -11.91 -31.65
C LYS A 253 -22.24 -11.97 -32.47
N HIS A 254 -21.50 -13.08 -32.32
CA HIS A 254 -20.19 -13.29 -32.94
C HIS A 254 -19.05 -12.41 -32.38
N GLY A 255 -19.17 -11.88 -31.15
CA GLY A 255 -18.10 -11.10 -30.51
C GLY A 255 -17.91 -9.71 -31.10
N ASP A 256 -19.00 -9.07 -31.53
CA ASP A 256 -19.00 -7.76 -32.18
C ASP A 256 -18.89 -6.57 -31.22
N ARG A 257 -18.90 -6.83 -29.91
CA ARG A 257 -18.71 -5.86 -28.82
C ARG A 257 -17.76 -6.45 -27.78
N ASN A 258 -17.26 -5.61 -26.89
CA ASN A 258 -16.41 -6.02 -25.77
C ASN A 258 -17.01 -5.57 -24.44
N ALA A 259 -16.66 -6.27 -23.36
CA ALA A 259 -16.94 -5.89 -21.99
C ALA A 259 -15.66 -5.87 -21.18
N LEU A 260 -15.56 -4.91 -20.25
CA LEU A 260 -14.52 -4.90 -19.22
C LEU A 260 -15.10 -5.55 -17.96
N ILE A 261 -14.40 -6.55 -17.44
CA ILE A 261 -14.82 -7.32 -16.27
C ILE A 261 -13.89 -7.01 -15.11
N ILE A 262 -14.42 -6.33 -14.09
CA ILE A 262 -13.67 -6.03 -12.87
C ILE A 262 -13.84 -7.20 -11.90
N SER A 263 -12.74 -7.89 -11.63
CA SER A 263 -12.67 -9.05 -10.72
C SER A 263 -12.05 -8.72 -9.36
N GLU A 264 -11.22 -7.68 -9.28
CA GLU A 264 -10.59 -7.21 -8.03
C GLU A 264 -10.53 -5.67 -8.00
N LEU A 265 -10.81 -5.08 -6.84
CA LEU A 265 -10.76 -3.63 -6.63
C LEU A 265 -9.54 -3.23 -5.79
N PRO A 266 -8.99 -2.03 -6.03
CA PRO A 266 -7.97 -1.48 -5.14
C PRO A 266 -8.46 -1.41 -3.69
N TYR A 267 -7.53 -1.58 -2.75
CA TYR A 267 -7.83 -1.60 -1.33
C TYR A 267 -8.58 -0.33 -0.88
N THR A 268 -9.61 -0.50 -0.05
CA THR A 268 -10.53 0.54 0.48
C THR A 268 -11.53 1.14 -0.51
N VAL A 269 -11.54 0.72 -1.78
CA VAL A 269 -12.53 1.20 -2.75
C VAL A 269 -13.88 0.57 -2.49
N ASN A 270 -14.91 1.43 -2.44
CA ASN A 270 -16.30 1.02 -2.36
C ASN A 270 -16.85 0.75 -3.77
N LYS A 271 -17.36 -0.47 -4.02
CA LYS A 271 -17.82 -0.90 -5.35
C LYS A 271 -19.03 -0.08 -5.82
N ALA A 272 -20.06 0.07 -4.99
CA ALA A 272 -21.27 0.81 -5.34
C ALA A 272 -20.98 2.28 -5.73
N ARG A 273 -20.13 2.98 -4.97
CA ARG A 273 -19.70 4.36 -5.27
C ARG A 273 -18.86 4.46 -6.53
N LEU A 274 -18.04 3.44 -6.83
CA LEU A 274 -17.29 3.38 -8.07
C LEU A 274 -18.24 3.31 -9.28
N LEU A 275 -19.21 2.39 -9.23
CA LEU A 275 -20.21 2.22 -10.28
C LEU A 275 -21.11 3.45 -10.43
N GLU A 276 -21.50 4.08 -9.33
CA GLU A 276 -22.23 5.35 -9.35
C GLU A 276 -21.41 6.45 -10.03
N LYS A 277 -20.12 6.59 -9.68
CA LYS A 277 -19.23 7.56 -10.32
C LYS A 277 -19.10 7.30 -11.83
N MET A 278 -18.97 6.05 -12.25
CA MET A 278 -18.96 5.69 -13.67
C MET A 278 -20.26 6.08 -14.36
N ALA A 279 -21.42 5.78 -13.77
CA ALA A 279 -22.72 6.16 -14.30
C ALA A 279 -22.87 7.68 -14.45
N VAL A 280 -22.35 8.45 -13.49
CA VAL A 280 -22.28 9.92 -13.58
C VAL A 280 -21.40 10.37 -14.74
N LEU A 281 -20.21 9.78 -14.93
CA LEU A 281 -19.33 10.11 -16.05
C LEU A 281 -19.98 9.82 -17.41
N VAL A 282 -20.75 8.73 -17.52
CA VAL A 282 -21.50 8.39 -18.73
C VAL A 282 -22.66 9.36 -18.97
N ARG A 283 -23.46 9.65 -17.93
CA ARG A 283 -24.59 10.58 -17.99
C ARG A 283 -24.14 11.99 -18.41
N ASP A 284 -23.04 12.45 -17.83
CA ASP A 284 -22.48 13.78 -18.08
C ASP A 284 -21.67 13.82 -19.40
N LYS A 285 -21.68 12.73 -20.18
CA LYS A 285 -20.98 12.56 -21.47
C LYS A 285 -19.47 12.80 -21.39
N LYS A 286 -18.87 12.55 -20.22
CA LYS A 286 -17.41 12.55 -20.05
C LYS A 286 -16.78 11.26 -20.58
N ILE A 287 -17.51 10.14 -20.48
CA ILE A 287 -17.17 8.87 -21.13
C ILE A 287 -18.36 8.47 -21.98
N THR A 288 -18.19 8.43 -23.30
CA THR A 288 -19.26 8.08 -24.23
C THR A 288 -19.22 6.63 -24.69
N SER A 289 -18.12 5.92 -24.45
CA SER A 289 -17.85 4.57 -24.95
C SER A 289 -18.61 3.45 -24.24
N ILE A 290 -19.22 3.72 -23.08
CA ILE A 290 -19.93 2.72 -22.28
C ILE A 290 -21.40 2.66 -22.70
N SER A 291 -21.92 1.46 -22.95
CA SER A 291 -23.33 1.22 -23.26
C SER A 291 -24.16 0.79 -22.04
N ASP A 292 -23.59 -0.03 -21.16
CA ASP A 292 -24.29 -0.57 -19.99
C ASP A 292 -23.32 -0.85 -18.83
N LEU A 293 -23.83 -0.84 -17.61
CA LEU A 293 -23.11 -1.15 -16.37
C LEU A 293 -23.93 -2.15 -15.56
N ARG A 294 -23.36 -3.31 -15.25
CA ARG A 294 -24.01 -4.35 -14.43
C ARG A 294 -23.11 -4.83 -13.32
N ASP A 295 -23.74 -5.26 -12.23
CA ASP A 295 -23.06 -5.97 -11.15
C ASP A 295 -23.58 -7.42 -11.13
N GLU A 296 -22.70 -8.33 -11.54
CA GLU A 296 -22.94 -9.78 -11.61
C GLU A 296 -22.20 -10.49 -10.45
N SER A 297 -21.81 -9.75 -9.40
CA SER A 297 -21.14 -10.34 -8.24
C SER A 297 -22.06 -11.31 -7.51
N ASP A 298 -21.50 -12.45 -7.10
CA ASP A 298 -22.22 -13.47 -6.35
C ASP A 298 -21.33 -14.07 -5.24
N LYS A 299 -21.70 -15.25 -4.75
CA LYS A 299 -20.96 -15.95 -3.69
C LYS A 299 -19.61 -16.51 -4.16
N ASP A 300 -19.42 -16.67 -5.47
CA ASP A 300 -18.22 -17.26 -6.08
C ASP A 300 -17.18 -16.17 -6.40
N GLY A 301 -17.60 -14.90 -6.49
CA GLY A 301 -16.67 -13.77 -6.55
C GLY A 301 -17.30 -12.45 -6.96
N MET A 302 -16.49 -11.40 -6.94
CA MET A 302 -16.87 -10.10 -7.49
C MET A 302 -16.79 -10.14 -9.02
N ARG A 303 -17.82 -9.62 -9.69
CA ARG A 303 -17.86 -9.47 -11.15
C ARG A 303 -18.68 -8.24 -11.52
N ALA A 304 -18.01 -7.09 -11.66
CA ALA A 304 -18.66 -5.89 -12.21
C ALA A 304 -18.38 -5.78 -13.71
N VAL A 305 -19.43 -5.63 -14.50
CA VAL A 305 -19.41 -5.71 -15.96
C VAL A 305 -19.67 -4.34 -16.56
N ILE A 306 -18.77 -3.88 -17.42
CA ILE A 306 -18.88 -2.65 -18.19
C ILE A 306 -19.00 -3.02 -19.66
N GLU A 307 -20.20 -2.95 -20.24
CA GLU A 307 -20.37 -3.19 -21.67
C GLU A 307 -19.97 -1.96 -22.47
N LEU A 308 -19.12 -2.17 -23.48
CA LEU A 308 -18.69 -1.13 -24.40
C LEU A 308 -19.64 -1.04 -25.60
N LYS A 309 -19.73 0.17 -26.17
CA LYS A 309 -20.38 0.38 -27.45
C LYS A 309 -19.61 -0.35 -28.56
N ARG A 310 -20.30 -0.65 -29.65
CA ARG A 310 -19.70 -1.30 -30.81
C ARG A 310 -18.63 -0.38 -31.43
N GLY A 311 -17.47 -0.95 -31.73
CA GLY A 311 -16.35 -0.25 -32.38
C GLY A 311 -15.36 0.41 -31.43
N GLU A 312 -15.64 0.44 -30.12
CA GLU A 312 -14.73 1.02 -29.13
C GLU A 312 -13.51 0.10 -28.89
N VAL A 313 -12.33 0.72 -28.74
CA VAL A 313 -11.09 0.02 -28.38
C VAL A 313 -11.04 -0.19 -26.86
N PRO A 314 -11.13 -1.43 -26.35
CA PRO A 314 -11.30 -1.69 -24.92
C PRO A 314 -10.17 -1.13 -24.04
N GLU A 315 -8.93 -1.21 -24.50
CA GLU A 315 -7.74 -0.75 -23.79
C GLU A 315 -7.78 0.77 -23.56
N VAL A 316 -8.22 1.52 -24.58
CA VAL A 316 -8.37 2.99 -24.49
C VAL A 316 -9.44 3.36 -23.47
N VAL A 317 -10.58 2.66 -23.47
CA VAL A 317 -11.64 2.91 -22.49
C VAL A 317 -11.18 2.56 -21.08
N LEU A 318 -10.46 1.46 -20.91
CA LEU A 318 -9.88 1.05 -19.63
C LEU A 318 -8.89 2.09 -19.09
N ASN A 319 -8.01 2.62 -19.93
CA ASN A 319 -7.06 3.68 -19.54
C ASN A 319 -7.77 4.96 -19.08
N ASN A 320 -8.80 5.38 -19.82
CA ASN A 320 -9.66 6.50 -19.41
C ASN A 320 -10.34 6.23 -18.06
N LEU A 321 -10.84 5.02 -17.84
CA LEU A 321 -11.45 4.64 -16.57
C LEU A 321 -10.43 4.65 -15.41
N TYR A 322 -9.20 4.18 -15.62
CA TYR A 322 -8.14 4.30 -14.61
C TYR A 322 -7.83 5.75 -14.25
N GLN A 323 -7.79 6.66 -15.24
CA GLN A 323 -7.49 8.06 -15.00
C GLN A 323 -8.65 8.81 -14.31
N MET A 324 -9.89 8.48 -14.65
CA MET A 324 -11.08 9.25 -14.22
C MET A 324 -11.78 8.68 -12.99
N THR A 325 -11.56 7.41 -12.66
CA THR A 325 -12.29 6.69 -11.59
C THR A 325 -11.36 6.20 -10.48
N SER A 326 -11.94 5.56 -9.46
CA SER A 326 -11.17 4.91 -8.39
C SER A 326 -10.74 3.49 -8.74
N MET A 327 -10.85 3.09 -10.01
CA MET A 327 -10.19 1.87 -10.51
C MET A 327 -8.67 1.97 -10.41
N GLN A 328 -8.11 3.18 -10.35
CA GLN A 328 -6.72 3.40 -9.93
C GLN A 328 -6.70 4.39 -8.77
N LEU A 329 -5.88 4.12 -7.75
CA LEU A 329 -5.63 5.09 -6.68
C LEU A 329 -4.17 5.10 -6.23
N VAL A 330 -3.77 6.21 -5.63
CA VAL A 330 -2.44 6.39 -5.06
C VAL A 330 -2.53 6.16 -3.56
N ILE A 331 -1.77 5.19 -3.05
CA ILE A 331 -1.59 4.96 -1.62
C ILE A 331 -0.29 5.63 -1.18
N GLY A 332 -0.42 6.62 -0.29
CA GLY A 332 0.73 7.24 0.38
C GLY A 332 1.15 6.40 1.57
N ILE A 333 2.30 5.73 1.48
CA ILE A 333 2.89 4.97 2.58
C ILE A 333 3.57 5.94 3.53
N ASN A 334 3.26 5.84 4.81
CA ASN A 334 3.88 6.62 5.88
C ASN A 334 3.97 5.77 7.16
N MET A 335 5.15 5.23 7.41
CA MET A 335 5.42 4.19 8.40
C MET A 335 5.71 4.76 9.80
N VAL A 336 4.71 5.44 10.37
CA VAL A 336 4.81 6.04 11.71
C VAL A 336 4.17 5.12 12.75
N ALA A 337 4.89 4.78 13.81
CA ALA A 337 4.41 3.98 14.94
C ALA A 337 4.97 4.53 16.27
N LEU A 338 4.46 4.01 17.38
CA LEU A 338 4.99 4.32 18.71
C LEU A 338 6.10 3.34 19.09
N VAL A 339 7.20 3.87 19.60
CA VAL A 339 8.21 3.13 20.37
C VAL A 339 8.38 3.86 21.70
N ASN A 340 8.26 3.15 22.82
CA ASN A 340 8.33 3.76 24.17
C ASN A 340 7.42 4.99 24.32
N ASN A 341 6.18 4.91 23.82
CA ASN A 341 5.19 6.00 23.79
C ASN A 341 5.60 7.26 22.99
N GLN A 342 6.62 7.17 22.14
CA GLN A 342 7.04 8.27 21.27
C GLN A 342 6.79 7.92 19.80
N PRO A 343 6.16 8.82 19.03
CA PRO A 343 5.95 8.62 17.60
C PRO A 343 7.28 8.73 16.85
N ARG A 344 7.60 7.73 16.03
CA ARG A 344 8.79 7.68 15.19
C ARG A 344 8.43 7.21 13.79
N LEU A 345 9.16 7.71 12.80
CA LEU A 345 9.13 7.19 11.43
C LEU A 345 10.12 6.02 11.32
N PHE A 346 9.70 4.91 10.75
CA PHE A 346 10.51 3.69 10.63
C PHE A 346 10.71 3.31 9.17
N SER A 347 11.89 2.77 8.86
CA SER A 347 12.13 1.91 7.69
C SER A 347 11.56 0.50 7.91
N LEU A 348 11.54 -0.31 6.84
CA LEU A 348 11.13 -1.72 6.93
C LEU A 348 12.03 -2.50 7.90
N ARG A 349 13.35 -2.32 7.78
CA ARG A 349 14.34 -2.97 8.62
C ARG A 349 14.13 -2.66 10.10
N GLU A 350 13.97 -1.39 10.45
CA GLU A 350 13.74 -0.99 11.85
C GLU A 350 12.45 -1.58 12.44
N MET A 351 11.38 -1.74 11.64
CA MET A 351 10.16 -2.41 12.14
C MET A 351 10.38 -3.89 12.44
N LEU A 352 11.11 -4.60 11.57
CA LEU A 352 11.46 -6.00 11.81
C LEU A 352 12.38 -6.13 13.04
N GLU A 353 13.34 -5.22 13.20
CA GLU A 353 14.27 -5.22 14.34
C GLU A 353 13.55 -5.03 15.67
N GLU A 354 12.59 -4.08 15.75
CA GLU A 354 11.78 -3.88 16.96
C GLU A 354 10.90 -5.09 17.27
N PHE A 355 10.35 -5.76 16.25
CA PHE A 355 9.59 -7.00 16.46
C PHE A 355 10.48 -8.13 17.01
N ILE A 356 11.66 -8.36 16.44
CA ILE A 356 12.59 -9.40 16.92
C ILE A 356 13.09 -9.08 18.32
N ARG A 357 13.40 -7.81 18.61
CA ARG A 357 13.76 -7.36 19.97
C ARG A 357 12.65 -7.66 20.97
N HIS A 358 11.40 -7.34 20.62
CA HIS A 358 10.24 -7.66 21.45
C HIS A 358 10.08 -9.17 21.68
N ARG A 359 10.26 -10.00 20.63
CA ARG A 359 10.26 -11.46 20.76
C ARG A 359 11.34 -11.96 21.71
N ARG A 360 12.56 -11.43 21.62
CA ARG A 360 13.67 -11.77 22.54
C ARG A 360 13.30 -11.45 23.99
N GLU A 361 12.74 -10.28 24.24
CA GLU A 361 12.32 -9.88 25.58
C GLU A 361 11.22 -10.81 26.13
N VAL A 362 10.17 -11.06 25.33
CA VAL A 362 9.04 -11.93 25.69
C VAL A 362 9.52 -13.36 26.00
N VAL A 363 10.36 -13.94 25.15
CA VAL A 363 10.90 -15.29 25.35
C VAL A 363 11.81 -15.35 26.58
N THR A 364 12.62 -14.31 26.82
CA THR A 364 13.46 -14.22 28.02
C THR A 364 12.60 -14.17 29.29
N ARG A 365 11.59 -13.29 29.34
CA ARG A 365 10.67 -13.17 30.49
C ARG A 365 9.90 -14.46 30.74
N ARG A 366 9.39 -15.10 29.69
CA ARG A 366 8.73 -16.41 29.76
C ARG A 366 9.65 -17.46 30.37
N THR A 367 10.90 -17.51 29.90
CA THR A 367 11.91 -18.48 30.38
C THR A 367 12.26 -18.24 31.85
N ILE A 368 12.39 -16.97 32.27
CA ILE A 368 12.59 -16.59 33.68
C ILE A 368 11.39 -16.99 34.54
N PHE A 369 10.17 -16.74 34.07
CA PHE A 369 8.94 -17.14 34.77
C PHE A 369 8.87 -18.66 34.96
N ASP A 370 9.08 -19.41 33.89
CA ASP A 370 9.09 -20.87 33.90
C ASP A 370 10.19 -21.40 34.82
N LEU A 371 11.38 -20.78 34.82
CA LEU A 371 12.49 -21.14 35.70
C LEU A 371 12.15 -20.92 37.18
N ARG A 372 11.55 -19.76 37.50
CA ARG A 372 11.09 -19.45 38.87
C ARG A 372 10.05 -20.49 39.34
N LYS A 373 9.07 -20.83 38.49
CA LYS A 373 8.06 -21.85 38.80
C LYS A 373 8.67 -23.25 38.95
N ALA A 374 9.61 -23.61 38.09
CA ALA A 374 10.32 -24.89 38.16
C ALA A 374 11.16 -24.98 39.45
N ARG A 375 11.89 -23.93 39.84
CA ARG A 375 12.63 -23.87 41.12
C ARG A 375 11.71 -23.98 42.32
N ASP A 376 10.58 -23.26 42.33
CA ASP A 376 9.58 -23.37 43.40
C ASP A 376 9.04 -24.81 43.52
N ARG A 377 8.77 -25.46 42.38
CA ARG A 377 8.31 -26.86 42.35
C ARG A 377 9.39 -27.83 42.82
N ALA A 378 10.62 -27.68 42.34
CA ALA A 378 11.78 -28.46 42.74
C ALA A 378 11.99 -28.38 44.26
N HIS A 379 11.93 -27.16 44.82
CA HIS A 379 12.07 -26.93 46.25
C HIS A 379 11.05 -27.70 47.09
N LEU A 380 9.79 -27.77 46.63
CA LEU A 380 8.77 -28.57 47.32
C LEU A 380 9.03 -30.08 47.17
N LEU A 381 9.31 -30.56 45.95
CA LEU A 381 9.58 -31.98 45.69
C LEU A 381 10.81 -32.48 46.46
N GLU A 382 11.85 -31.65 46.59
CA GLU A 382 13.03 -31.91 47.39
C GLU A 382 12.66 -32.17 48.85
N GLY A 383 11.87 -31.28 49.46
CA GLY A 383 11.40 -31.47 50.85
C GLY A 383 10.53 -32.72 51.03
N LEU A 384 9.67 -33.03 50.05
CA LEU A 384 8.85 -34.25 50.06
C LEU A 384 9.71 -35.51 49.93
N ALA A 385 10.73 -35.51 49.07
CA ALA A 385 11.65 -36.63 48.90
C ALA A 385 12.49 -36.87 50.18
N ILE A 386 12.95 -35.79 50.83
CA ILE A 386 13.58 -35.85 52.16
C ILE A 386 12.62 -36.47 53.16
N ALA A 387 11.35 -36.07 53.16
CA ALA A 387 10.37 -36.59 54.10
C ALA A 387 10.07 -38.07 53.90
N LEU A 388 9.97 -38.53 52.65
CA LEU A 388 9.77 -39.93 52.32
C LEU A 388 10.96 -40.79 52.75
N ASN A 389 12.18 -40.31 52.58
CA ASN A 389 13.40 -40.99 53.04
C ASN A 389 13.49 -41.09 54.57
N ASN A 390 12.79 -40.20 55.30
CA ASN A 390 12.82 -40.11 56.76
C ASN A 390 11.41 -40.25 57.37
N ILE A 391 10.56 -41.12 56.80
CA ILE A 391 9.14 -41.17 57.13
C ILE A 391 8.86 -41.52 58.59
N ASP A 392 9.52 -42.53 59.15
CA ASP A 392 9.25 -42.96 60.53
C ASP A 392 9.63 -41.88 61.56
N PRO A 393 10.82 -41.23 61.49
CA PRO A 393 11.15 -40.15 62.41
C PRO A 393 10.28 -38.89 62.22
N ILE A 394 9.75 -38.63 61.01
CA ILE A 394 8.78 -37.56 60.77
C ILE A 394 7.43 -37.87 61.43
N ILE A 395 6.90 -39.08 61.25
CA ILE A 395 5.64 -39.49 61.87
C ILE A 395 5.76 -39.45 63.39
N ALA A 396 6.87 -39.92 63.95
CA ALA A 396 7.11 -39.87 65.39
C ALA A 396 7.11 -38.43 65.93
N LEU A 397 7.78 -37.51 65.23
CA LEU A 397 7.82 -36.08 65.58
C LEU A 397 6.42 -35.46 65.50
N ILE A 398 5.68 -35.67 64.41
CA ILE A 398 4.32 -35.13 64.24
C ILE A 398 3.37 -35.66 65.31
N LYS A 399 3.47 -36.95 65.68
CA LYS A 399 2.65 -37.55 66.75
C LYS A 399 2.97 -37.02 68.15
N ALA A 400 4.21 -36.56 68.38
CA ALA A 400 4.66 -36.06 69.67
C ALA A 400 4.33 -34.56 69.88
N ALA A 401 4.21 -33.79 68.80
CA ALA A 401 3.86 -32.38 68.85
C ALA A 401 2.39 -32.17 69.29
N ALA A 402 2.12 -31.13 70.08
CA ALA A 402 0.77 -30.88 70.60
C ALA A 402 -0.17 -30.29 69.53
N ASN A 403 0.37 -29.61 68.51
CA ASN A 403 -0.38 -29.01 67.42
C ASN A 403 0.47 -28.88 66.13
N PRO A 404 -0.16 -28.61 64.97
CA PRO A 404 0.56 -28.51 63.69
C PRO A 404 1.61 -27.40 63.63
N ALA A 405 1.39 -26.28 64.31
CA ALA A 405 2.36 -25.17 64.31
C ALA A 405 3.64 -25.56 65.04
N GLU A 406 3.52 -26.26 66.18
CA GLU A 406 4.67 -26.81 66.89
C GLU A 406 5.40 -27.86 66.06
N ALA A 407 4.67 -28.79 65.44
CA ALA A 407 5.27 -29.80 64.54
C ALA A 407 6.06 -29.14 63.40
N LYS A 408 5.51 -28.08 62.80
CA LYS A 408 6.16 -27.31 61.72
C LYS A 408 7.47 -26.68 62.17
N VAL A 409 7.53 -26.11 63.38
CA VAL A 409 8.78 -25.54 63.94
C VAL A 409 9.80 -26.64 64.21
N GLN A 410 9.38 -27.76 64.80
CA GLN A 410 10.26 -28.89 65.10
C GLN A 410 10.82 -29.55 63.81
N LEU A 411 10.02 -29.67 62.75
CA LEU A 411 10.46 -30.18 61.44
C LEU A 411 11.57 -29.31 60.82
N GLN A 412 11.47 -27.99 60.97
CA GLN A 412 12.46 -27.03 60.46
C GLN A 412 13.75 -26.99 61.28
N ALA A 413 13.65 -27.18 62.60
CA ALA A 413 14.81 -27.12 63.49
C ALA A 413 15.70 -28.37 63.42
N LYS A 414 15.14 -29.50 63.00
CA LYS A 414 15.84 -30.78 62.93
C LYS A 414 16.62 -30.94 61.62
N ASP A 415 17.80 -31.55 61.73
CA ASP A 415 18.62 -31.94 60.59
C ASP A 415 18.26 -33.37 60.12
N TRP A 416 18.04 -33.54 58.81
CA TRP A 416 17.53 -34.77 58.20
C TRP A 416 18.58 -35.45 57.31
N GLU A 417 18.45 -36.77 57.11
CA GLU A 417 19.29 -37.50 56.16
C GLU A 417 18.83 -37.25 54.72
N ALA A 418 19.74 -36.83 53.86
CA ALA A 418 19.41 -36.47 52.49
C ALA A 418 19.15 -37.66 51.56
N GLY A 419 19.75 -38.83 51.84
CA GLY A 419 19.53 -40.05 51.08
C GLY A 419 19.70 -39.88 49.57
N VAL A 420 18.67 -40.25 48.80
CA VAL A 420 18.68 -40.17 47.32
C VAL A 420 18.83 -38.72 46.81
N VAL A 421 18.30 -37.75 47.55
CA VAL A 421 18.32 -36.33 47.19
C VAL A 421 19.75 -35.77 47.14
N ALA A 422 20.66 -36.27 47.98
CA ALA A 422 22.06 -35.85 47.96
C ALA A 422 22.72 -36.08 46.59
N ARG A 423 22.52 -37.26 46.00
CA ARG A 423 23.08 -37.62 44.68
C ARG A 423 22.47 -36.77 43.56
N MET A 424 21.19 -36.44 43.67
CA MET A 424 20.48 -35.61 42.68
C MET A 424 20.99 -34.17 42.71
N LEU A 425 21.20 -33.61 43.91
CA LEU A 425 21.74 -32.28 44.09
C LEU A 425 23.22 -32.16 43.67
N GLU A 426 24.01 -33.22 43.86
CA GLU A 426 25.38 -33.28 43.33
C GLU A 426 25.40 -33.23 41.79
N ARG A 427 24.51 -33.99 41.14
CA ARG A 427 24.42 -34.05 39.68
C ARG A 427 23.92 -32.74 39.06
N ALA A 428 22.93 -32.10 39.68
CA ALA A 428 22.29 -30.89 39.16
C ALA A 428 22.95 -29.58 39.62
N SER A 429 23.99 -29.63 40.47
CA SER A 429 24.54 -28.50 41.22
C SER A 429 23.49 -27.82 42.10
N SER A 430 23.57 -28.01 43.42
CA SER A 430 22.58 -27.55 44.42
C SER A 430 22.21 -26.06 44.36
N LYS A 431 23.00 -25.21 43.71
CA LYS A 431 22.70 -23.79 43.49
C LYS A 431 21.69 -23.54 42.37
N MET A 432 21.54 -24.45 41.42
CA MET A 432 20.72 -24.23 40.21
C MET A 432 19.22 -24.41 40.48
N SER A 433 18.84 -25.33 41.38
CA SER A 433 17.46 -25.66 41.74
C SER A 433 16.87 -24.82 42.88
N ARG A 434 17.71 -24.08 43.61
CA ARG A 434 17.33 -23.32 44.79
C ARG A 434 16.54 -22.04 44.42
N PRO A 435 15.36 -21.78 45.02
CA PRO A 435 14.63 -20.52 44.83
C PRO A 435 15.39 -19.28 45.33
N ASP A 436 15.14 -18.15 44.68
CA ASP A 436 15.72 -16.86 45.08
C ASP A 436 15.16 -16.38 46.42
N GLY A 437 16.00 -15.75 47.25
CA GLY A 437 15.62 -15.23 48.56
C GLY A 437 15.48 -16.29 49.67
N LEU A 438 15.79 -17.56 49.39
CA LEU A 438 15.76 -18.60 50.41
C LEU A 438 16.93 -18.44 51.41
N PRO A 439 16.71 -18.45 52.74
CA PRO A 439 17.76 -18.25 53.75
C PRO A 439 18.90 -19.27 53.70
N GLU A 440 20.16 -18.84 53.79
CA GLU A 440 21.33 -19.74 53.67
C GLU A 440 21.36 -20.88 54.71
N ASN A 441 20.63 -20.73 55.82
CA ASN A 441 20.53 -21.74 56.87
C ASN A 441 19.55 -22.88 56.58
N VAL A 442 18.95 -22.98 55.38
CA VAL A 442 18.10 -24.10 54.95
C VAL A 442 18.64 -24.78 53.68
N GLY A 443 18.27 -26.03 53.44
CA GLY A 443 18.79 -26.88 52.36
C GLY A 443 19.93 -27.80 52.84
N MET A 444 20.81 -28.20 51.93
CA MET A 444 21.98 -29.04 52.25
C MET A 444 23.05 -28.26 53.03
N LEU A 445 23.33 -28.69 54.25
CA LEU A 445 24.32 -28.11 55.16
C LEU A 445 25.14 -29.23 55.82
N ASN A 446 26.46 -29.21 55.65
CA ASN A 446 27.38 -30.18 56.27
C ASN A 446 26.97 -31.65 56.11
N GLY A 447 26.43 -32.03 54.95
CA GLY A 447 25.98 -33.40 54.66
C GLY A 447 24.58 -33.77 55.20
N LYS A 448 23.88 -32.83 55.83
CA LYS A 448 22.49 -32.97 56.32
C LYS A 448 21.56 -32.01 55.61
N TYR A 449 20.26 -32.27 55.69
CA TYR A 449 19.24 -31.42 55.10
C TYR A 449 18.42 -30.67 56.15
N ARG A 450 18.24 -29.36 55.98
CA ARG A 450 17.33 -28.56 56.82
C ARG A 450 16.13 -28.05 56.02
N LEU A 451 14.93 -28.38 56.48
CA LEU A 451 13.68 -28.04 55.79
C LEU A 451 13.35 -26.54 55.92
N SER A 452 12.82 -25.96 54.84
CA SER A 452 12.24 -24.62 54.88
C SER A 452 10.80 -24.63 55.40
N GLU A 453 10.27 -23.46 55.74
CA GLU A 453 8.88 -23.31 56.17
C GLU A 453 7.87 -23.87 55.15
N LYS A 454 8.07 -23.58 53.86
CA LYS A 454 7.22 -24.05 52.75
C LYS A 454 7.27 -25.58 52.62
N GLN A 455 8.44 -26.18 52.78
CA GLN A 455 8.61 -27.64 52.73
C GLN A 455 7.95 -28.32 53.93
N ALA A 456 8.17 -27.80 55.14
CA ALA A 456 7.55 -28.33 56.35
C ALA A 456 6.01 -28.29 56.26
N GLN A 457 5.45 -27.20 55.72
CA GLN A 457 4.02 -27.12 55.44
C GLN A 457 3.57 -28.19 54.43
N ALA A 458 4.26 -28.33 53.30
CA ALA A 458 3.92 -29.33 52.29
C ALA A 458 3.98 -30.77 52.82
N ILE A 459 4.88 -31.06 53.75
CA ILE A 459 4.99 -32.36 54.43
C ILE A 459 3.79 -32.59 55.35
N LEU A 460 3.35 -31.57 56.11
CA LEU A 460 2.16 -31.68 56.96
C LEU A 460 0.87 -31.87 56.15
N ASP A 461 0.83 -31.33 54.93
CA ASP A 461 -0.30 -31.45 54.01
C ASP A 461 -0.31 -32.78 53.22
N LEU A 462 0.70 -33.65 53.42
CA LEU A 462 0.76 -34.96 52.77
C LEU A 462 -0.40 -35.86 53.21
N ARG A 463 -0.94 -36.59 52.24
CA ARG A 463 -2.01 -37.59 52.46
C ARG A 463 -1.42 -38.99 52.44
N LEU A 464 -1.99 -39.91 53.25
CA LEU A 464 -1.47 -41.27 53.41
C LEU A 464 -1.30 -42.07 52.11
N HIS A 465 -2.15 -41.85 51.09
CA HIS A 465 -2.00 -42.56 49.81
C HIS A 465 -0.69 -42.23 49.07
N ARG A 466 -0.06 -41.07 49.35
CA ARG A 466 1.23 -40.67 48.79
C ARG A 466 2.42 -41.47 49.35
N LEU A 467 2.19 -42.30 50.38
CA LEU A 467 3.22 -43.16 50.97
C LEU A 467 3.34 -44.52 50.28
N THR A 468 2.48 -44.84 49.31
CA THR A 468 2.61 -46.07 48.51
C THR A 468 3.87 -46.03 47.65
N GLY A 469 4.51 -47.17 47.42
CA GLY A 469 5.80 -47.22 46.71
C GLY A 469 5.79 -46.54 45.33
N LEU A 470 4.69 -46.71 44.56
CA LEU A 470 4.51 -46.05 43.27
C LEU A 470 4.45 -44.52 43.37
N GLU A 471 3.84 -43.98 44.41
CA GLU A 471 3.74 -42.52 44.58
C GLU A 471 5.07 -41.91 45.04
N GLN A 472 5.87 -42.66 45.80
CA GLN A 472 7.23 -42.25 46.15
C GLN A 472 8.12 -42.18 44.90
N GLU A 473 8.08 -43.20 44.05
CA GLU A 473 8.82 -43.24 42.79
C GLU A 473 8.40 -42.12 41.84
N LYS A 474 7.10 -41.81 41.76
CA LYS A 474 6.60 -40.65 40.99
C LYS A 474 7.16 -39.32 41.47
N ILE A 475 7.25 -39.08 42.79
CA ILE A 475 7.79 -37.83 43.34
C ILE A 475 9.28 -37.70 42.97
N ILE A 476 10.04 -38.78 43.08
CA ILE A 476 11.47 -38.81 42.73
C ILE A 476 11.65 -38.57 41.22
N THR A 477 10.86 -39.25 40.38
CA THR A 477 10.90 -39.09 38.92
C THR A 477 10.50 -37.68 38.49
N GLU A 478 9.45 -37.11 39.10
CA GLU A 478 9.02 -35.74 38.84
C GLU A 478 10.13 -34.74 39.22
N TYR A 479 10.81 -34.98 40.35
CA TYR A 479 11.92 -34.13 40.77
C TYR A 479 13.08 -34.16 39.76
N GLU A 480 13.47 -35.34 39.27
CA GLU A 480 14.49 -35.46 38.21
C GLU A 480 14.10 -34.68 36.95
N GLN A 481 12.86 -34.85 36.48
CA GLN A 481 12.36 -34.12 35.30
C GLN A 481 12.37 -32.61 35.50
N VAL A 482 12.01 -32.13 36.69
CA VAL A 482 12.04 -30.70 36.99
C VAL A 482 13.49 -30.19 37.05
N LEU A 483 14.44 -30.96 37.57
CA LEU A 483 15.87 -30.60 37.55
C LEU A 483 16.40 -30.50 36.11
N ASP A 484 16.08 -31.45 35.25
CA ASP A 484 16.46 -31.42 33.83
C ASP A 484 15.85 -30.19 33.14
N ARG A 485 14.57 -29.87 33.43
CA ARG A 485 13.92 -28.66 32.91
C ARG A 485 14.58 -27.38 33.40
N ILE A 486 15.01 -27.32 34.66
CA ILE A 486 15.75 -26.16 35.19
C ILE A 486 17.09 -25.99 34.46
N ALA A 487 17.80 -27.09 34.19
CA ALA A 487 19.05 -27.05 33.45
C ALA A 487 18.84 -26.52 32.02
N GLU A 488 17.81 -27.01 31.31
CA GLU A 488 17.44 -26.53 29.97
C GLU A 488 17.07 -25.03 29.98
N LEU A 489 16.27 -24.58 30.95
CA LEU A 489 15.88 -23.17 31.06
C LEU A 489 17.09 -22.27 31.35
N LEU A 490 18.02 -22.73 32.18
CA LEU A 490 19.27 -22.01 32.45
C LEU A 490 20.19 -21.98 31.23
N GLU A 491 20.24 -23.05 30.43
CA GLU A 491 20.96 -23.07 29.17
C GLU A 491 20.39 -22.02 28.20
N ILE A 492 19.06 -21.97 28.04
CA ILE A 492 18.38 -20.97 27.18
C ILE A 492 18.72 -19.54 27.62
N LEU A 493 18.76 -19.26 28.92
CA LEU A 493 19.05 -17.91 29.43
C LEU A 493 20.52 -17.52 29.29
N ASN A 494 21.44 -18.48 29.29
CA ASN A 494 22.89 -18.22 29.21
C ASN A 494 23.46 -18.34 27.79
N ASN A 495 22.71 -18.94 26.86
CA ASN A 495 23.13 -19.13 25.48
C ASN A 495 22.22 -18.35 24.53
N PHE A 496 22.77 -17.26 23.98
CA PHE A 496 22.05 -16.42 23.01
C PHE A 496 21.63 -17.18 21.76
N GLU A 497 22.49 -18.05 21.22
CA GLU A 497 22.17 -18.86 20.04
C GLU A 497 20.98 -19.77 20.32
N ARG A 498 20.97 -20.44 21.49
CA ARG A 498 19.86 -21.30 21.90
C ARG A 498 18.53 -20.55 22.02
N LEU A 499 18.55 -19.33 22.53
CA LEU A 499 17.37 -18.47 22.59
C LEU A 499 16.88 -18.11 21.17
N MET A 500 17.80 -17.78 20.27
CA MET A 500 17.46 -17.45 18.89
C MET A 500 16.95 -18.66 18.10
N GLU A 501 17.47 -19.87 18.36
CA GLU A 501 16.93 -21.12 17.80
C GLU A 501 15.45 -21.32 18.16
N ILE A 502 15.08 -21.06 19.42
CA ILE A 502 13.69 -21.16 19.88
C ILE A 502 12.81 -20.15 19.14
N ILE A 503 13.26 -18.89 19.04
CA ILE A 503 12.52 -17.85 18.31
C ILE A 503 12.34 -18.25 16.83
N THR A 504 13.40 -18.75 16.20
CA THR A 504 13.40 -19.22 14.82
C THR A 504 12.40 -20.35 14.62
N GLN A 505 12.41 -21.35 15.50
CA GLN A 505 11.46 -22.46 15.45
C GLN A 505 10.02 -21.99 15.64
N GLU A 506 9.77 -21.10 16.59
CA GLU A 506 8.44 -20.53 16.79
C GLU A 506 7.95 -19.71 15.59
N LEU A 507 8.83 -18.96 14.92
CA LEU A 507 8.48 -18.21 13.71
C LEU A 507 8.17 -19.16 12.53
N ILE A 508 8.96 -20.23 12.37
CA ILE A 508 8.69 -21.28 11.37
C ILE A 508 7.32 -21.91 11.62
N GLU A 509 6.96 -22.23 12.86
CA GLU A 509 5.63 -22.73 13.19
C GLU A 509 4.51 -21.76 12.81
N ILE A 510 4.69 -20.46 13.07
CA ILE A 510 3.71 -19.43 12.68
C ILE A 510 3.57 -19.38 11.16
N ARG A 511 4.68 -19.39 10.42
CA ARG A 511 4.66 -19.44 8.95
C ARG A 511 3.93 -20.67 8.47
N ASP A 512 4.31 -21.86 8.91
CA ASP A 512 3.79 -23.11 8.38
C ASP A 512 2.30 -23.30 8.71
N LYS A 513 1.82 -22.74 9.83
CA LYS A 513 0.43 -22.83 10.26
C LYS A 513 -0.50 -21.81 9.61
N TYR A 514 0.00 -20.61 9.28
CA TYR A 514 -0.85 -19.48 8.88
C TYR A 514 -0.46 -18.83 7.54
N ALA A 515 0.64 -19.24 6.90
CA ALA A 515 1.02 -18.72 5.60
C ALA A 515 -0.04 -19.02 4.55
N ASP A 516 -0.29 -18.04 3.70
CA ASP A 516 -1.11 -18.16 2.52
C ASP A 516 -0.41 -17.47 1.33
N ASP A 517 -0.99 -17.64 0.16
CA ASP A 517 -0.40 -17.11 -1.07
C ASP A 517 -0.68 -15.62 -1.21
N ARG A 518 0.24 -14.94 -1.90
CA ARG A 518 0.12 -13.53 -2.26
C ARG A 518 -1.13 -13.32 -3.12
N ARG A 519 -1.90 -12.27 -2.81
CA ARG A 519 -3.11 -11.89 -3.55
C ARG A 519 -2.82 -10.78 -4.55
N THR A 520 -2.07 -9.77 -4.13
CA THR A 520 -1.76 -8.60 -4.96
C THR A 520 -0.63 -8.90 -5.95
N GLU A 521 -0.85 -8.55 -7.21
CA GLU A 521 0.16 -8.60 -8.27
C GLU A 521 1.03 -7.34 -8.27
N ILE A 522 2.33 -7.48 -8.57
CA ILE A 522 3.27 -6.34 -8.63
C ILE A 522 3.92 -6.31 -10.01
N VAL A 523 3.64 -5.23 -10.75
CA VAL A 523 4.33 -4.91 -12.00
C VAL A 523 5.52 -4.02 -11.67
N GLN A 524 6.72 -4.46 -12.08
CA GLN A 524 7.98 -3.79 -11.70
C GLN A 524 8.10 -2.39 -12.29
N SER A 525 7.86 -2.28 -13.59
CA SER A 525 7.89 -1.02 -14.32
C SER A 525 6.59 -0.27 -14.14
N TYR A 526 6.69 1.03 -13.88
CA TYR A 526 5.50 1.88 -13.88
C TYR A 526 5.07 2.12 -15.32
N GLU A 527 3.88 1.64 -15.67
CA GLU A 527 3.26 1.96 -16.96
C GLU A 527 2.52 3.29 -16.83
N ASP A 528 3.21 4.35 -17.22
CA ASP A 528 2.63 5.68 -17.40
C ASP A 528 1.60 5.67 -18.52
N LEU A 529 0.44 6.27 -18.26
CA LEU A 529 -0.56 6.52 -19.31
C LEU A 529 -0.20 7.84 -19.98
N THR A 530 0.10 7.80 -21.27
CA THR A 530 0.26 9.00 -22.09
C THR A 530 -1.10 9.51 -22.56
N ASP A 531 -1.18 10.78 -22.97
CA ASP A 531 -2.41 11.32 -23.56
C ASP A 531 -2.83 10.54 -24.83
N GLU A 532 -1.88 9.90 -25.51
CA GLU A 532 -2.12 9.08 -26.71
C GLU A 532 -2.82 7.76 -26.37
N ASP A 533 -2.48 7.14 -25.24
CA ASP A 533 -3.09 5.88 -24.76
C ASP A 533 -4.57 6.04 -24.37
N LEU A 534 -5.03 7.28 -24.27
CA LEU A 534 -6.41 7.66 -23.94
C LEU A 534 -7.26 7.95 -25.18
N ILE A 535 -6.66 7.93 -26.37
CA ILE A 535 -7.31 8.30 -27.64
C ILE A 535 -7.20 7.14 -28.62
N ALA A 536 -8.33 6.74 -29.21
CA ALA A 536 -8.32 5.73 -30.26
C ALA A 536 -7.66 6.26 -31.55
N GLU A 537 -6.93 5.38 -32.24
CA GLU A 537 -6.44 5.66 -33.60
C GLU A 537 -7.60 5.66 -34.58
N GLU A 538 -7.88 6.83 -35.17
CA GLU A 538 -8.96 7.03 -36.13
C GLU A 538 -8.52 7.97 -37.24
N ASP A 539 -9.00 7.74 -38.47
CA ASP A 539 -8.75 8.65 -39.59
C ASP A 539 -9.67 9.88 -39.49
N MET A 540 -9.04 11.05 -39.44
CA MET A 540 -9.69 12.34 -39.27
C MET A 540 -9.49 13.21 -40.51
N VAL A 541 -10.53 13.94 -40.89
CA VAL A 541 -10.42 15.04 -41.84
C VAL A 541 -10.09 16.30 -41.05
N VAL A 542 -8.87 16.81 -41.23
CA VAL A 542 -8.44 18.08 -40.67
C VAL A 542 -8.73 19.18 -41.69
N THR A 543 -9.42 20.23 -41.24
CA THR A 543 -9.70 21.41 -42.08
C THR A 543 -9.18 22.67 -41.40
N ILE A 544 -8.50 23.50 -42.18
CA ILE A 544 -8.02 24.82 -41.77
C ILE A 544 -8.63 25.86 -42.70
N SER A 545 -9.29 26.86 -42.12
CA SER A 545 -9.91 27.95 -42.86
C SER A 545 -8.95 29.08 -43.19
N HIS A 546 -9.32 29.93 -44.13
CA HIS A 546 -8.53 31.08 -44.54
C HIS A 546 -8.27 32.07 -43.40
N SER A 547 -9.24 32.23 -42.49
CA SER A 547 -9.07 33.05 -41.28
C SER A 547 -8.28 32.35 -40.16
N GLY A 548 -7.72 31.17 -40.42
CA GLY A 548 -6.82 30.45 -39.52
C GLY A 548 -7.52 29.61 -38.45
N TYR A 549 -8.77 29.20 -38.66
CA TYR A 549 -9.46 28.29 -37.75
C TYR A 549 -9.18 26.84 -38.15
N ALA A 550 -8.73 26.04 -37.18
CA ALA A 550 -8.49 24.62 -37.36
C ALA A 550 -9.55 23.78 -36.62
N LYS A 551 -9.92 22.66 -37.23
CA LYS A 551 -10.72 21.59 -36.60
C LYS A 551 -10.37 20.23 -37.19
N ALA A 552 -10.71 19.19 -36.43
CA ALA A 552 -10.73 17.82 -36.90
C ALA A 552 -12.17 17.27 -36.80
N GLN A 553 -12.51 16.35 -37.69
CA GLN A 553 -13.76 15.58 -37.65
C GLN A 553 -13.51 14.18 -38.20
N PRO A 554 -14.19 13.13 -37.71
CA PRO A 554 -14.05 11.78 -38.25
C PRO A 554 -14.30 11.73 -39.76
N LEU A 555 -13.55 10.88 -40.47
CA LEU A 555 -13.69 10.74 -41.93
C LEU A 555 -15.12 10.34 -42.35
N GLU A 556 -15.79 9.51 -41.53
CA GLU A 556 -17.17 9.08 -41.77
C GLU A 556 -18.16 10.25 -41.82
N ASP A 557 -18.03 11.21 -40.90
CA ASP A 557 -18.87 12.42 -40.81
C ASP A 557 -18.69 13.35 -42.01
N TYR A 558 -17.52 13.27 -42.67
CA TYR A 558 -17.23 14.04 -43.88
C TYR A 558 -17.76 13.37 -45.15
N SER A 559 -17.89 12.04 -45.17
CA SER A 559 -18.30 11.29 -46.36
C SER A 559 -19.78 11.52 -46.73
N ALA A 560 -20.03 11.97 -47.97
CA ALA A 560 -21.39 12.23 -48.46
C ALA A 560 -22.00 10.99 -49.14
N GLN A 561 -23.23 10.67 -48.74
CA GLN A 561 -24.15 9.76 -49.41
C GLN A 561 -24.32 10.17 -50.88
N ARG A 562 -23.93 9.31 -51.82
CA ARG A 562 -24.12 9.49 -53.28
C ARG A 562 -25.62 9.49 -53.64
N ARG A 563 -26.30 10.64 -53.59
CA ARG A 563 -27.46 10.93 -54.47
C ARG A 563 -27.45 12.39 -54.89
N GLY A 564 -27.27 12.59 -56.20
CA GLY A 564 -27.14 13.89 -56.84
C GLY A 564 -28.39 14.75 -56.71
N GLY A 565 -28.18 16.03 -56.45
CA GLY A 565 -29.18 17.08 -56.52
C GLY A 565 -28.48 18.43 -56.36
N ARG A 566 -28.43 19.22 -57.44
CA ARG A 566 -27.98 20.62 -57.39
C ARG A 566 -28.86 21.42 -56.40
N GLY A 567 -28.21 21.90 -55.35
CA GLY A 567 -28.40 23.20 -54.67
C GLY A 567 -29.79 23.59 -54.14
N LYS A 568 -29.88 23.84 -52.83
CA LYS A 568 -30.74 24.91 -52.28
C LYS A 568 -30.04 25.68 -51.14
N SER A 569 -29.58 26.88 -51.52
CA SER A 569 -29.54 28.14 -50.76
C SER A 569 -28.88 28.16 -49.38
N ALA A 570 -27.58 28.46 -49.35
CA ALA A 570 -26.94 29.05 -48.19
C ALA A 570 -27.36 30.54 -48.06
N THR A 571 -27.65 30.94 -46.83
CA THR A 571 -28.23 32.21 -46.40
C THR A 571 -27.28 33.41 -46.64
N LYS A 572 -27.85 34.59 -46.91
CA LYS A 572 -27.17 35.87 -47.21
C LYS A 572 -26.13 36.34 -46.17
N VAL A 573 -24.89 36.55 -46.67
CA VAL A 573 -23.86 37.59 -46.41
C VAL A 573 -23.48 37.99 -44.97
N LYS A 574 -22.28 37.56 -44.54
CA LYS A 574 -21.15 38.40 -44.02
C LYS A 574 -19.89 37.53 -44.01
N GLU A 575 -18.88 37.92 -44.82
CA GLU A 575 -17.53 37.33 -44.97
C GLU A 575 -17.44 35.81 -44.71
N GLU A 576 -17.69 35.01 -45.75
CA GLU A 576 -17.53 33.55 -45.66
C GLU A 576 -16.04 33.19 -45.62
N ASP A 577 -15.58 32.87 -44.42
CA ASP A 577 -14.35 32.13 -44.20
C ASP A 577 -14.47 30.74 -44.85
N PHE A 578 -13.60 30.44 -45.81
CA PHE A 578 -13.60 29.21 -46.60
C PHE A 578 -12.47 28.27 -46.16
N VAL A 579 -12.58 26.97 -46.49
CA VAL A 579 -11.53 26.00 -46.20
C VAL A 579 -10.35 26.24 -47.14
N GLU A 580 -9.20 26.61 -46.58
CA GLU A 580 -7.96 26.83 -47.34
C GLU A 580 -7.16 25.53 -47.47
N THR A 581 -7.09 24.73 -46.41
CA THR A 581 -6.35 23.45 -46.41
C THR A 581 -7.21 22.34 -45.84
N MET A 582 -7.15 21.17 -46.48
CA MET A 582 -7.84 19.95 -46.05
C MET A 582 -7.00 18.72 -46.35
N PHE A 583 -6.84 17.85 -45.36
CA PHE A 583 -6.16 16.57 -45.50
C PHE A 583 -6.74 15.53 -44.55
N VAL A 584 -6.50 14.26 -44.85
CA VAL A 584 -6.79 13.14 -43.95
C VAL A 584 -5.53 12.83 -43.15
N ALA A 585 -5.66 12.69 -41.84
CA ALA A 585 -4.58 12.30 -40.93
C ALA A 585 -5.15 11.48 -39.77
N ASN A 586 -4.35 10.58 -39.20
CA ASN A 586 -4.75 9.81 -38.04
C ASN A 586 -4.76 10.70 -36.78
N THR A 587 -5.61 10.40 -35.80
CA THR A 587 -5.66 11.10 -34.50
C THR A 587 -4.29 11.23 -33.82
N HIS A 588 -3.41 10.24 -33.98
CA HIS A 588 -2.07 10.20 -33.39
C HIS A 588 -0.99 10.87 -34.26
N ASP A 589 -1.31 11.25 -35.50
CA ASP A 589 -0.39 11.97 -36.37
C ASP A 589 -0.07 13.36 -35.78
N THR A 590 1.11 13.86 -36.12
CA THR A 590 1.53 15.21 -35.77
C THR A 590 1.37 16.14 -36.96
N ILE A 591 0.77 17.30 -36.76
CA ILE A 591 0.77 18.38 -37.74
C ILE A 591 1.89 19.37 -37.42
N LEU A 592 2.75 19.61 -38.41
CA LEU A 592 3.78 20.64 -38.37
C LEU A 592 3.21 21.95 -38.91
N CYS A 593 3.06 22.96 -38.05
CA CYS A 593 2.56 24.28 -38.41
C CYS A 593 3.73 25.24 -38.59
N PHE A 594 4.01 25.63 -39.83
CA PHE A 594 5.09 26.57 -40.18
C PHE A 594 4.55 27.99 -40.25
N SER A 595 5.25 28.94 -39.65
CA SER A 595 4.81 30.33 -39.55
C SER A 595 5.54 31.27 -40.51
N THR A 596 4.95 32.45 -40.72
CA THR A 596 5.48 33.52 -41.57
C THR A 596 6.87 34.01 -41.14
N VAL A 597 7.21 33.90 -39.85
CA VAL A 597 8.52 34.25 -39.28
C VAL A 597 9.54 33.10 -39.31
N GLY A 598 9.21 31.98 -39.97
CA GLY A 598 10.14 30.87 -40.18
C GLY A 598 10.28 29.92 -39.00
N LYS A 599 9.31 29.93 -38.06
CA LYS A 599 9.22 28.91 -36.99
C LYS A 599 8.34 27.75 -37.41
N VAL A 600 8.50 26.63 -36.71
CA VAL A 600 7.60 25.48 -36.77
C VAL A 600 7.14 25.10 -35.37
N TYR A 601 5.87 24.71 -35.30
CA TYR A 601 5.17 24.24 -34.11
C TYR A 601 4.55 22.87 -34.39
N TRP A 602 4.30 22.10 -33.33
CA TRP A 602 3.73 20.77 -33.42
C TRP A 602 2.38 20.74 -32.71
N LYS A 603 1.43 20.01 -33.30
CA LYS A 603 0.19 19.65 -32.62
C LYS A 603 -0.18 18.23 -33.00
N LYS A 604 -0.65 17.43 -32.05
CA LYS A 604 -1.28 16.14 -32.40
C LYS A 604 -2.68 16.38 -32.93
N VAL A 605 -3.14 15.56 -33.87
CA VAL A 605 -4.46 15.74 -34.50
C VAL A 605 -5.58 15.68 -33.45
N PHE A 606 -5.50 14.76 -32.48
CA PHE A 606 -6.51 14.67 -31.41
C PHE A 606 -6.61 15.93 -30.52
N MET A 607 -5.57 16.76 -30.47
CA MET A 607 -5.58 18.02 -29.73
C MET A 607 -6.27 19.17 -30.48
N LEU A 608 -6.63 18.98 -31.75
CA LEU A 608 -7.48 19.91 -32.48
C LEU A 608 -8.92 19.84 -31.96
N PRO A 609 -9.68 20.94 -32.05
CA PRO A 609 -11.08 20.91 -31.65
C PRO A 609 -11.86 19.96 -32.56
N GLN A 610 -12.43 18.92 -31.96
CA GLN A 610 -13.34 17.99 -32.61
C GLN A 610 -14.69 18.69 -32.82
N ALA A 611 -15.05 18.96 -34.07
CA ALA A 611 -16.19 19.80 -34.37
C ALA A 611 -16.89 19.38 -35.66
N GLY A 612 -18.22 19.27 -35.59
CA GLY A 612 -19.03 18.87 -36.74
C GLY A 612 -18.92 19.84 -37.93
N ARG A 613 -19.49 19.42 -39.06
CA ARG A 613 -19.34 20.08 -40.37
C ARG A 613 -19.58 21.59 -40.37
N MET A 614 -20.61 22.06 -39.66
CA MET A 614 -21.01 23.48 -39.62
C MET A 614 -20.25 24.34 -38.61
N ALA A 615 -19.49 23.74 -37.70
CA ALA A 615 -18.73 24.48 -36.69
C ALA A 615 -17.41 24.99 -37.27
N ARG A 616 -16.98 26.18 -36.85
CA ARG A 616 -15.76 26.83 -37.38
C ARG A 616 -14.46 26.25 -36.81
N GLY A 617 -14.50 25.55 -35.68
CA GLY A 617 -13.28 25.12 -34.97
C GLY A 617 -12.73 26.21 -34.05
N ARG A 618 -11.41 26.22 -33.83
CA ARG A 618 -10.71 27.24 -33.03
C ARG A 618 -9.59 27.91 -33.82
N PRO A 619 -9.33 29.21 -33.60
CA PRO A 619 -8.18 29.90 -34.17
C PRO A 619 -6.85 29.22 -33.81
N LEU A 620 -5.93 29.05 -34.77
CA LEU A 620 -4.61 28.46 -34.56
C LEU A 620 -3.74 29.26 -33.58
N ASN A 621 -3.88 30.59 -33.54
CA ASN A 621 -3.19 31.46 -32.57
C ASN A 621 -3.59 31.18 -31.10
N ASN A 622 -4.75 30.55 -30.86
CA ASN A 622 -5.15 30.11 -29.53
C ASN A 622 -4.65 28.69 -29.21
N LEU A 623 -4.22 27.94 -30.23
CA LEU A 623 -3.73 26.56 -30.09
C LEU A 623 -2.20 26.48 -30.04
N LEU A 624 -1.53 27.52 -30.54
CA LEU A 624 -0.08 27.64 -30.71
C LEU A 624 0.41 28.98 -30.14
N PRO A 625 1.58 29.04 -29.49
CA PRO A 625 2.14 30.28 -28.95
C PRO A 625 2.80 31.12 -30.05
N LEU A 626 1.98 31.80 -30.84
CA LEU A 626 2.41 32.70 -31.91
C LEU A 626 2.71 34.10 -31.35
N GLU A 627 3.71 34.78 -31.91
CA GLU A 627 4.03 36.18 -31.63
C GLU A 627 3.02 37.14 -32.29
N GLU A 628 3.03 38.41 -31.88
CA GLU A 628 2.14 39.42 -32.47
C GLU A 628 2.46 39.62 -33.96
N GLY A 629 1.45 39.41 -34.83
CA GLY A 629 1.60 39.47 -36.29
C GLY A 629 2.16 38.19 -36.94
N GLU A 630 2.48 37.15 -36.16
CA GLU A 630 2.88 35.84 -36.66
C GLU A 630 1.65 35.04 -37.12
N GLN A 631 1.71 34.49 -38.34
CA GLN A 631 0.64 33.70 -38.94
C GLN A 631 1.17 32.34 -39.41
N ILE A 632 0.31 31.34 -39.52
CA ILE A 632 0.69 30.03 -40.07
C ILE A 632 0.64 30.10 -41.60
N THR A 633 1.77 29.80 -42.24
CA THR A 633 1.93 29.73 -43.70
C THR A 633 1.54 28.37 -44.26
N ALA A 634 1.89 27.29 -43.56
CA ALA A 634 1.68 25.93 -44.06
C ALA A 634 1.49 24.94 -42.91
N VAL A 635 0.70 23.89 -43.15
CA VAL A 635 0.51 22.78 -42.22
C VAL A 635 0.78 21.46 -42.93
N LEU A 636 1.71 20.68 -42.37
CA LEU A 636 2.13 19.41 -42.94
C LEU A 636 1.84 18.27 -41.95
N PRO A 637 0.93 17.33 -42.27
CA PRO A 637 0.72 16.14 -41.46
C PRO A 637 1.90 15.17 -41.62
N ILE A 638 2.38 14.62 -40.51
CA ILE A 638 3.43 13.62 -40.46
C ILE A 638 3.05 12.51 -39.46
N ARG A 639 3.25 11.27 -39.88
CA ARG A 639 3.14 10.10 -39.02
C ARG A 639 4.50 9.76 -38.40
N GLU A 640 5.52 9.71 -39.25
CA GLU A 640 6.89 9.40 -38.87
C GLU A 640 7.87 10.42 -39.46
N TYR A 641 9.02 10.60 -38.80
CA TYR A 641 10.09 11.47 -39.27
C TYR A 641 11.08 10.67 -40.12
N GLU A 642 10.72 10.39 -41.36
CA GLU A 642 11.54 9.56 -42.26
C GLU A 642 12.85 10.25 -42.68
N GLU A 643 13.96 9.50 -42.67
CA GLU A 643 15.30 10.02 -43.01
C GLU A 643 15.42 10.51 -44.47
N ASN A 644 14.67 9.90 -45.38
CA ASN A 644 14.71 10.20 -46.81
C ASN A 644 13.74 11.31 -47.23
N LYS A 645 13.06 11.94 -46.29
CA LYS A 645 12.14 13.06 -46.55
C LYS A 645 12.72 14.38 -46.12
N TYR A 646 12.35 15.43 -46.83
CA TYR A 646 12.79 16.79 -46.59
C TYR A 646 11.61 17.74 -46.48
N VAL A 647 11.77 18.78 -45.66
CA VAL A 647 10.91 19.95 -45.64
C VAL A 647 11.53 21.00 -46.56
N PHE A 648 10.87 21.25 -47.69
CA PHE A 648 11.24 22.29 -48.64
C PHE A 648 10.47 23.58 -48.33
N MET A 649 11.19 24.69 -48.24
CA MET A 649 10.67 26.01 -47.84
C MET A 649 11.01 27.04 -48.91
N ALA A 650 10.09 27.96 -49.16
CA ALA A 650 10.27 29.11 -50.03
C ALA A 650 9.96 30.41 -49.29
N MET A 651 10.78 31.43 -49.52
CA MET A 651 10.67 32.76 -48.92
C MET A 651 10.27 33.79 -49.97
N ALA A 652 9.65 34.89 -49.53
CA ALA A 652 9.11 35.93 -50.40
C ALA A 652 10.17 36.57 -51.33
N ASP A 653 11.44 36.62 -50.93
CA ASP A 653 12.54 37.22 -51.68
C ASP A 653 13.17 36.28 -52.73
N GLY A 654 12.61 35.08 -52.92
CA GLY A 654 13.08 34.11 -53.91
C GLY A 654 14.16 33.17 -53.41
N LEU A 655 14.50 33.21 -52.12
CA LEU A 655 15.29 32.17 -51.48
C LEU A 655 14.42 30.91 -51.25
N VAL A 656 15.06 29.75 -51.34
CA VAL A 656 14.51 28.44 -51.00
C VAL A 656 15.46 27.67 -50.11
N LYS A 657 14.93 26.71 -49.37
CA LYS A 657 15.71 25.89 -48.45
C LYS A 657 15.11 24.50 -48.33
N LYS A 658 16.00 23.50 -48.30
CA LYS A 658 15.65 22.10 -48.03
C LYS A 658 16.28 21.67 -46.71
N THR A 659 15.49 21.10 -45.80
CA THR A 659 15.94 20.62 -44.48
C THR A 659 15.49 19.17 -44.28
N PRO A 660 16.32 18.25 -43.76
CA PRO A 660 15.88 16.89 -43.42
C PRO A 660 14.68 16.89 -42.47
N LEU A 661 13.69 16.00 -42.70
CA LEU A 661 12.49 15.93 -41.87
C LEU A 661 12.83 15.55 -40.41
N VAL A 662 13.82 14.67 -40.22
CA VAL A 662 14.33 14.24 -38.91
C VAL A 662 14.80 15.39 -38.00
N ASP A 663 15.20 16.53 -38.57
CA ASP A 663 15.62 17.71 -37.79
C ASP A 663 14.45 18.36 -37.02
N PHE A 664 13.21 17.95 -37.31
CA PHE A 664 11.97 18.37 -36.67
C PHE A 664 11.42 17.34 -35.66
N SER A 665 12.12 16.23 -35.41
CA SER A 665 11.69 15.14 -34.52
C SER A 665 11.61 15.47 -33.02
N ARG A 666 12.18 16.60 -32.61
CA ARG A 666 12.27 17.02 -31.20
C ARG A 666 11.42 18.26 -30.92
N PRO A 667 10.13 18.10 -30.59
CA PRO A 667 9.22 19.21 -30.39
C PRO A 667 9.58 20.06 -29.16
N ARG A 668 9.28 21.36 -29.24
CA ARG A 668 9.34 22.31 -28.11
C ARG A 668 8.06 23.15 -28.08
N SER A 669 7.54 23.43 -26.90
CA SER A 669 6.30 24.20 -26.71
C SER A 669 6.40 25.59 -27.33
N SER A 670 7.54 26.26 -27.22
CA SER A 670 7.79 27.59 -27.82
C SER A 670 8.03 27.56 -29.34
N GLY A 671 7.92 26.40 -29.98
CA GLY A 671 8.34 26.20 -31.37
C GLY A 671 9.86 26.22 -31.52
N ILE A 672 10.31 25.99 -32.76
CA ILE A 672 11.73 26.08 -33.15
C ILE A 672 11.87 26.87 -34.45
N ARG A 673 13.05 27.45 -34.70
CA ARG A 673 13.37 28.00 -36.03
C ARG A 673 13.57 26.88 -37.05
N ALA A 674 12.81 26.94 -38.14
CA ALA A 674 12.92 26.08 -39.32
C ALA A 674 13.79 26.73 -40.42
N VAL A 675 13.77 28.06 -40.49
CA VAL A 675 14.63 28.90 -41.34
C VAL A 675 14.96 30.19 -40.60
N ASP A 676 16.16 30.73 -40.82
CA ASP A 676 16.56 32.02 -40.27
C ASP A 676 16.17 33.13 -41.25
N LEU A 677 15.23 33.98 -40.84
CA LEU A 677 14.76 35.13 -41.61
C LEU A 677 15.35 36.41 -41.01
N GLU A 678 15.82 37.32 -41.87
CA GLU A 678 16.35 38.63 -41.46
C GLU A 678 15.50 39.74 -42.06
N GLY A 679 15.38 40.85 -41.33
CA GLY A 679 14.58 42.00 -41.76
C GLY A 679 13.12 41.62 -41.98
N ASP A 680 12.53 42.13 -43.05
CA ASP A 680 11.11 41.92 -43.37
C ASP A 680 10.83 40.64 -44.18
N ARG A 681 11.78 39.69 -44.21
CA ARG A 681 11.60 38.42 -44.93
C ARG A 681 10.50 37.57 -44.30
N ARG A 682 9.70 36.92 -45.15
CA ARG A 682 8.62 36.02 -44.73
C ARG A 682 8.68 34.68 -45.46
N LEU A 683 8.31 33.63 -44.75
CA LEU A 683 8.08 32.30 -45.32
C LEU A 683 6.74 32.28 -46.07
N ILE A 684 6.73 31.87 -47.33
CA ILE A 684 5.53 31.90 -48.20
C ILE A 684 4.99 30.52 -48.56
N GLY A 685 5.79 29.47 -48.43
CA GLY A 685 5.37 28.14 -48.85
C GLY A 685 6.28 27.07 -48.28
N VAL A 686 5.68 25.95 -47.92
CA VAL A 686 6.38 24.78 -47.38
C VAL A 686 5.73 23.52 -47.93
N GLY A 687 6.52 22.50 -48.22
CA GLY A 687 6.00 21.17 -48.50
C GLY A 687 7.05 20.08 -48.33
N ILE A 688 6.60 18.82 -48.39
CA ILE A 688 7.46 17.65 -48.22
C ILE A 688 7.98 17.19 -49.58
N THR A 689 9.27 16.86 -49.63
CA THR A 689 9.95 16.28 -50.79
C THR A 689 10.71 15.02 -50.39
N ASP A 690 11.04 14.15 -51.35
CA ASP A 690 11.58 12.79 -51.11
C ASP A 690 12.85 12.47 -51.93
N GLY A 691 13.45 13.48 -52.55
CA GLY A 691 14.59 13.35 -53.45
C GLY A 691 14.21 13.29 -54.93
N ASN A 692 12.93 13.07 -55.27
CA ASN A 692 12.46 12.87 -56.65
C ASN A 692 11.41 13.90 -57.10
N LYS A 693 11.23 15.01 -56.37
CA LYS A 693 10.23 16.03 -56.71
C LYS A 693 10.80 17.20 -57.49
N ASP A 694 9.96 17.78 -58.34
CA ASP A 694 10.21 19.07 -58.98
C ASP A 694 9.61 20.21 -58.15
N ILE A 695 10.34 21.32 -58.10
CA ILE A 695 9.95 22.54 -57.39
C ILE A 695 9.56 23.61 -58.39
N LEU A 696 8.34 24.14 -58.26
CA LEU A 696 7.88 25.30 -59.01
C LEU A 696 7.67 26.49 -58.07
N LEU A 697 8.21 27.65 -58.45
CA LEU A 697 7.98 28.92 -57.77
C LEU A 697 7.34 29.92 -58.72
N PHE A 698 6.40 30.70 -58.22
CA PHE A 698 5.70 31.75 -58.98
C PHE A 698 5.85 33.12 -58.31
N SER A 699 6.16 34.16 -59.08
CA SER A 699 6.22 35.54 -58.62
C SER A 699 4.95 36.34 -58.94
N ASN A 700 4.74 37.44 -58.21
CA ASN A 700 3.68 38.41 -58.51
C ASN A 700 3.82 39.10 -59.88
N SER A 701 5.02 39.12 -60.46
CA SER A 701 5.29 39.63 -61.81
C SER A 701 5.01 38.62 -62.93
N GLY A 702 4.51 37.43 -62.60
CA GLY A 702 4.20 36.36 -63.56
C GLY A 702 5.41 35.53 -64.00
N LYS A 703 6.56 35.63 -63.30
CA LYS A 703 7.69 34.72 -63.53
C LYS A 703 7.44 33.39 -62.84
N ALA A 704 7.80 32.31 -63.53
CA ALA A 704 7.82 30.97 -62.97
C ALA A 704 9.19 30.33 -63.20
N VAL A 705 9.64 29.51 -62.26
CA VAL A 705 10.81 28.64 -62.43
C VAL A 705 10.44 27.23 -61.99
N ARG A 706 10.92 26.22 -62.73
CA ARG A 706 10.83 24.81 -62.39
C ARG A 706 12.25 24.24 -62.30
N PHE A 707 12.56 23.50 -61.25
CA PHE A 707 13.84 22.82 -61.11
C PHE A 707 13.70 21.57 -60.23
N ASP A 708 14.57 20.59 -60.47
CA ASP A 708 14.65 19.37 -59.67
C ASP A 708 15.15 19.68 -58.24
N GLU A 709 14.52 19.11 -57.22
CA GLU A 709 14.85 19.40 -55.82
C GLU A 709 16.30 19.05 -55.44
N THR A 710 16.95 18.13 -56.15
CA THR A 710 18.34 17.72 -55.89
C THR A 710 19.34 18.82 -56.20
N THR A 711 18.95 19.82 -57.01
CA THR A 711 19.75 21.02 -57.26
C THR A 711 19.91 21.89 -56.00
N VAL A 712 19.01 21.73 -55.02
CA VAL A 712 19.08 22.38 -53.71
C VAL A 712 19.59 21.38 -52.68
N ARG A 713 20.82 21.58 -52.17
CA ARG A 713 21.37 20.73 -51.09
C ARG A 713 20.56 20.88 -49.80
N ALA A 714 20.45 19.79 -49.05
CA ALA A 714 19.90 19.84 -47.69
C ALA A 714 20.82 20.68 -46.77
N MET A 715 20.21 21.44 -45.87
CA MET A 715 20.91 22.30 -44.91
C MET A 715 20.27 22.17 -43.53
N GLY A 716 21.02 22.52 -42.48
CA GLY A 716 20.48 22.58 -41.13
C GLY A 716 19.43 23.69 -40.94
N ARG A 717 18.58 23.54 -39.93
CA ARG A 717 17.42 24.42 -39.68
C ARG A 717 17.70 25.91 -39.51
N THR A 718 18.89 26.33 -39.08
CA THR A 718 19.22 27.76 -38.92
C THR A 718 19.88 28.37 -40.15
N ALA A 719 20.09 27.62 -41.24
CA ALA A 719 20.62 28.17 -42.48
C ALA A 719 19.60 29.06 -43.20
N ARG A 720 20.10 30.02 -44.00
CA ARG A 720 19.28 30.99 -44.77
C ARG A 720 18.69 30.44 -46.07
N GLY A 721 19.28 29.37 -46.62
CA GLY A 721 18.89 28.81 -47.92
C GLY A 721 19.71 29.34 -49.10
N VAL A 722 19.27 29.03 -50.31
CA VAL A 722 19.88 29.41 -51.60
C VAL A 722 18.85 30.09 -52.48
N ARG A 723 19.29 30.78 -53.53
CA ARG A 723 18.36 31.42 -54.47
C ARG A 723 17.68 30.36 -55.34
N GLY A 724 16.35 30.30 -55.26
CA GLY A 724 15.50 29.44 -56.09
C GLY A 724 14.99 30.13 -57.35
N ILE A 725 14.67 31.44 -57.27
CA ILE A 725 14.22 32.24 -58.41
C ILE A 725 14.90 33.62 -58.42
N LYS A 726 15.23 34.12 -59.62
CA LYS A 726 15.74 35.48 -59.81
C LYS A 726 14.61 36.42 -60.21
N MET A 727 14.39 37.45 -59.41
CA MET A 727 13.30 38.41 -59.59
C MET A 727 13.86 39.84 -59.73
N ALA A 728 13.03 40.78 -60.21
CA ALA A 728 13.39 42.19 -60.25
C ALA A 728 13.23 42.82 -58.84
N GLU A 729 13.77 44.02 -58.65
CA GLU A 729 13.57 44.77 -57.40
C GLU A 729 12.08 45.11 -57.22
N GLY A 730 11.50 44.79 -56.06
CA GLY A 730 10.08 44.96 -55.75
C GLY A 730 9.18 43.75 -56.09
N ASP A 731 9.69 42.75 -56.81
CA ASP A 731 8.97 41.49 -57.05
C ASP A 731 9.11 40.53 -55.85
N ALA A 732 8.09 39.70 -55.64
CA ALA A 732 8.08 38.69 -54.58
C ALA A 732 7.53 37.35 -55.07
N VAL A 733 8.00 36.26 -54.47
CA VAL A 733 7.41 34.93 -54.63
C VAL A 733 6.07 34.89 -53.91
N ILE A 734 5.05 34.41 -54.60
CA ILE A 734 3.68 34.31 -54.10
C ILE A 734 3.21 32.87 -53.91
N SER A 735 3.88 31.89 -54.52
CA SER A 735 3.47 30.49 -54.41
C SER A 735 4.63 29.52 -54.65
N LEU A 736 4.56 28.39 -53.96
CA LEU A 736 5.40 27.20 -54.11
C LEU A 736 4.47 26.03 -54.49
N ILE A 737 4.82 25.29 -55.54
CA ILE A 737 4.16 24.04 -55.91
C ILE A 737 5.23 22.95 -55.98
N ILE A 738 4.98 21.83 -55.31
CA ILE A 738 5.80 20.62 -55.39
C ILE A 738 5.12 19.67 -56.35
N VAL A 739 5.83 19.29 -57.41
CA VAL A 739 5.32 18.43 -58.47
C VAL A 739 5.98 17.06 -58.38
N ASP A 740 5.16 16.03 -58.55
CA ASP A 740 5.60 14.65 -58.62
C ASP A 740 5.70 14.24 -60.11
N PRO A 741 6.91 14.16 -60.69
CA PRO A 741 7.08 13.92 -62.13
C PRO A 741 6.44 12.60 -62.59
N GLU A 742 6.34 11.61 -61.70
CA GLU A 742 5.77 10.28 -62.01
C GLU A 742 4.23 10.27 -62.03
N LYS A 743 3.56 11.25 -61.38
CA LYS A 743 2.08 11.34 -61.38
C LYS A 743 1.52 12.28 -62.45
N ASP A 744 2.35 13.16 -63.02
CA ASP A 744 1.98 14.11 -64.07
C ASP A 744 1.87 13.47 -65.47
N SER A 745 2.13 12.16 -65.61
CA SER A 745 2.11 11.42 -66.89
C SER A 745 0.86 10.56 -67.12
N ALA A 746 -0.24 10.80 -66.39
CA ALA A 746 -1.53 10.11 -66.56
C ALA A 746 -2.68 11.03 -66.96
#